data_AF-A0A8J2L332-F1
#
_entry.id   AF-A0A8J2L332-F1
#
_cell.length_a   1.000
_cell.length_b   1.000
_cell.length_c   1.000
_cell.angle_alpha   90.00
_cell.angle_beta   90.00
_cell.angle_gamma   90.00
#
_symmetry.space_group_name_H-M   'P 1'
#
loop_
_entity.id
_entity.type
_entity.pdbx_description
1 polymer ?
#
loop_
_entity_poly.entity_id
_entity_poly.type
_entity_poly.pdbx_seq_one_letter_code
_entity_poly.pdbx_strand_id
1 'polypeptide(L)'
;MFGRFPESENVDIFWEQLIEGKDLISENNTRWDAKAYQIPRRIGSIGSLDKFDASFFGISGTQANTMEPKTRISLEVVHEAIADAGVNPKSLEGDRVGVFMAKSFSEAADIWLRSNENPTGYYITGCHPTMLADRISYAFNFKGPSCVFDTACSASFSALQYALLALKSGLCDSAIDGGANINFLTLISEAFFSMSAISADGKCKVFDADCDGFVRSEAVVALYNCRKDHAKRSYTTIAGIKCLNDGYKPEGISVPSTKMQEQLMKEVYEEAKKNPLEVFYVEAHGTGTKAGDPKEIAALDSVFCTGRTDPLLIGSVKTNMGHAEPASGLCGIIKVLMSQRARTIPPNLHFRTPNPECQALVAGRIQVVTEATPFKRRLVGVNCFGIGGTTAHVVLEFDDIELQRQLEHHSDNVRLTSDRAEWRSHMNSTAQVIPILIPASGRTKEGVEYFLTQAVKHSKNVEFLGLLQCIACINVPRHGFTGYVLIKSTGDFDIVSQIAPKRLKSICLSWDVPHYRNEMFAKLGTKFSINLTTDETLSGHIIQDKILFPATGYIWLVWKTFAKLQSVNPEDLPIYLENLHFKRVTELHPKLNSDFIVSIFSESGIFEVVESSEIVCSGTVRKANKVNEDTLTTDSFSISDAETLYQDDFYKLLHLKGYNHQGLFRGVQNVEFEGRWALLPGHNAANMDSRALFVHKRSYSSNKAGIGYN
;
A
#
# COMPACT_ATOMS: atom_id res chain seq x y z
N MET A 1 2.46 9.89 12.87
CA MET A 1 3.33 9.27 11.84
C MET A 1 2.61 8.07 11.26
N PHE A 2 2.80 7.73 9.99
CA PHE A 2 2.27 6.48 9.43
C PHE A 2 3.06 5.99 8.20
N GLY A 3 2.75 4.78 7.73
CA GLY A 3 3.29 4.28 6.47
C GLY A 3 2.76 2.91 6.04
N ARG A 4 3.22 2.48 4.87
CA ARG A 4 3.15 1.12 4.31
C ARG A 4 4.58 0.66 4.04
N PHE A 5 4.92 -0.56 4.43
CA PHE A 5 6.25 -1.17 4.29
C PHE A 5 6.11 -2.60 3.74
N PRO A 6 7.21 -3.27 3.37
CA PRO A 6 7.14 -4.64 2.88
C PRO A 6 6.50 -5.59 3.88
N GLU A 7 5.58 -6.43 3.40
CA GLU A 7 4.78 -7.37 4.20
C GLU A 7 4.09 -6.72 5.44
N SER A 8 3.87 -5.39 5.44
CA SER A 8 3.43 -4.62 6.62
C SER A 8 2.50 -3.44 6.26
N GLU A 9 1.21 -3.59 6.55
CA GLU A 9 0.19 -2.58 6.19
C GLU A 9 0.13 -1.35 7.10
N ASN A 10 0.89 -1.32 8.21
CA ASN A 10 0.99 -0.15 9.09
C ASN A 10 2.28 -0.21 9.94
N VAL A 11 2.50 0.84 10.74
CA VAL A 11 3.69 1.01 11.59
C VAL A 11 3.75 0.02 12.76
N ASP A 12 2.61 -0.39 13.33
CA ASP A 12 2.61 -1.32 14.46
C ASP A 12 2.93 -2.76 13.99
N ILE A 13 2.35 -3.23 12.85
CA ILE A 13 2.76 -4.50 12.20
C ILE A 13 4.24 -4.45 11.81
N PHE A 14 4.69 -3.35 11.20
CA PHE A 14 6.10 -3.19 10.83
C PHE A 14 7.03 -3.28 12.05
N TRP A 15 6.62 -2.73 13.19
CA TRP A 15 7.35 -2.86 14.44
C TRP A 15 7.40 -4.30 14.97
N GLU A 16 6.29 -5.04 14.95
CA GLU A 16 6.23 -6.46 15.33
C GLU A 16 7.19 -7.30 14.46
N GLN A 17 7.19 -7.07 13.14
CA GLN A 17 8.12 -7.71 12.20
C GLN A 17 9.60 -7.38 12.49
N LEU A 18 9.90 -6.12 12.82
CA LEU A 18 11.27 -5.68 13.16
C LEU A 18 11.78 -6.32 14.45
N ILE A 19 11.01 -6.31 15.53
CA ILE A 19 11.46 -6.81 16.84
C ILE A 19 11.60 -8.35 16.87
N GLU A 20 10.81 -9.06 16.07
CA GLU A 20 10.99 -10.50 15.81
C GLU A 20 12.17 -10.81 14.87
N GLY A 21 12.83 -9.80 14.30
CA GLY A 21 13.98 -9.98 13.41
C GLY A 21 13.62 -10.58 12.05
N LYS A 22 12.43 -10.30 11.51
CA LYS A 22 11.99 -10.83 10.22
C LYS A 22 12.69 -10.16 9.04
N ASP A 23 13.07 -10.98 8.05
CA ASP A 23 13.48 -10.58 6.70
C ASP A 23 12.20 -10.41 5.85
N LEU A 24 11.92 -9.18 5.41
CA LEU A 24 10.71 -8.75 4.70
C LEU A 24 10.96 -8.61 3.19
N ILE A 25 12.01 -9.26 2.68
CA ILE A 25 12.33 -9.34 1.26
C ILE A 25 11.76 -10.66 0.69
N SER A 26 10.81 -10.59 -0.22
CA SER A 26 10.18 -11.77 -0.84
C SER A 26 10.58 -11.91 -2.33
N GLU A 27 10.49 -13.12 -2.90
CA GLU A 27 10.56 -13.33 -4.36
C GLU A 27 9.21 -12.94 -5.00
N ASN A 28 8.94 -11.63 -5.02
CA ASN A 28 7.59 -11.12 -5.25
C ASN A 28 7.25 -10.93 -6.75
N ASN A 29 6.67 -11.96 -7.35
CA ASN A 29 6.22 -11.94 -8.75
C ASN A 29 4.97 -11.06 -9.01
N THR A 30 4.41 -10.34 -8.02
CA THR A 30 3.26 -9.43 -8.26
C THR A 30 3.65 -8.15 -8.99
N ARG A 31 4.96 -7.83 -9.05
CA ARG A 31 5.46 -6.70 -9.84
C ARG A 31 5.81 -7.15 -11.26
N TRP A 32 6.62 -8.18 -11.44
CA TRP A 32 6.99 -8.72 -12.76
C TRP A 32 7.33 -10.21 -12.63
N ASP A 33 7.33 -10.97 -13.74
CA ASP A 33 7.88 -12.33 -13.71
C ASP A 33 9.40 -12.27 -13.47
N ALA A 34 9.85 -12.61 -12.27
CA ALA A 34 11.26 -12.59 -11.88
C ALA A 34 12.09 -13.71 -12.55
N LYS A 35 11.48 -14.53 -13.42
CA LYS A 35 12.19 -15.50 -14.29
C LYS A 35 12.50 -14.95 -15.68
N ALA A 36 11.81 -13.89 -16.13
CA ALA A 36 12.01 -13.31 -17.46
C ALA A 36 13.26 -12.42 -17.58
N TYR A 37 13.80 -11.93 -16.45
CA TYR A 37 14.89 -10.96 -16.39
C TYR A 37 16.10 -11.49 -15.62
N GLN A 38 17.31 -11.06 -16.01
CA GLN A 38 18.58 -11.49 -15.39
C GLN A 38 18.99 -10.58 -14.22
N ILE A 39 18.06 -10.35 -13.29
CA ILE A 39 18.25 -9.55 -12.07
C ILE A 39 17.93 -10.37 -10.81
N PRO A 40 18.48 -10.01 -9.63
CA PRO A 40 18.10 -10.60 -8.36
C PRO A 40 16.58 -10.53 -8.13
N ARG A 41 15.96 -11.68 -7.85
CA ARG A 41 14.49 -11.85 -7.79
C ARG A 41 13.82 -11.30 -6.54
N ARG A 42 14.64 -10.98 -5.54
CA ARG A 42 14.24 -10.63 -4.18
C ARG A 42 14.06 -9.11 -4.08
N ILE A 43 12.90 -8.70 -3.57
CA ILE A 43 12.47 -7.30 -3.46
C ILE A 43 11.66 -7.11 -2.18
N GLY A 44 11.82 -5.96 -1.51
CA GLY A 44 10.88 -5.55 -0.48
C GLY A 44 9.67 -4.89 -1.13
N SER A 45 8.53 -5.58 -1.19
CA SER A 45 7.32 -5.04 -1.84
C SER A 45 6.22 -4.77 -0.82
N ILE A 46 5.57 -3.61 -0.92
CA ILE A 46 4.31 -3.37 -0.19
C ILE A 46 3.20 -4.27 -0.78
N GLY A 47 2.06 -4.36 -0.10
CA GLY A 47 0.92 -5.19 -0.50
C GLY A 47 0.24 -4.76 -1.82
N SER A 48 -1.09 -4.87 -1.87
CA SER A 48 -1.81 -4.61 -3.12
C SER A 48 -1.78 -3.13 -3.53
N LEU A 49 -1.53 -2.88 -4.81
CA LEU A 49 -1.61 -1.54 -5.43
C LEU A 49 -2.98 -1.26 -6.07
N ASP A 50 -3.89 -2.24 -6.03
CA ASP A 50 -5.24 -2.14 -6.59
C ASP A 50 -6.27 -1.50 -5.65
N LYS A 51 -5.89 -1.13 -4.41
CA LYS A 51 -6.78 -0.47 -3.44
C LYS A 51 -6.53 1.03 -3.34
N PHE A 52 -7.61 1.80 -3.20
CA PHE A 52 -7.63 3.22 -2.82
C PHE A 52 -9.05 3.69 -2.53
N ASP A 53 -9.30 4.36 -1.40
CA ASP A 53 -10.61 4.98 -1.13
C ASP A 53 -10.78 6.32 -1.88
N ALA A 54 -10.90 6.22 -3.21
CA ALA A 54 -11.08 7.37 -4.09
C ALA A 54 -12.28 8.24 -3.70
N SER A 55 -13.39 7.62 -3.28
CA SER A 55 -14.61 8.37 -2.95
C SER A 55 -14.48 9.15 -1.64
N PHE A 56 -13.69 8.69 -0.66
CA PHE A 56 -13.35 9.48 0.54
C PHE A 56 -12.67 10.80 0.17
N PHE A 57 -11.62 10.76 -0.66
CA PHE A 57 -10.90 11.96 -1.11
C PHE A 57 -11.65 12.79 -2.16
N GLY A 58 -12.82 12.34 -2.63
CA GLY A 58 -13.65 13.04 -3.61
C GLY A 58 -13.16 12.91 -5.05
N ILE A 59 -12.40 11.85 -5.33
CA ILE A 59 -11.79 11.54 -6.61
C ILE A 59 -12.72 10.55 -7.34
N SER A 60 -12.98 10.77 -8.62
CA SER A 60 -13.80 9.84 -9.41
C SER A 60 -13.02 8.57 -9.78
N GLY A 61 -13.71 7.45 -10.06
CA GLY A 61 -13.07 6.21 -10.51
C GLY A 61 -12.16 6.46 -11.73
N THR A 62 -12.67 7.18 -12.74
CA THR A 62 -11.89 7.57 -13.93
C THR A 62 -10.59 8.34 -13.59
N GLN A 63 -10.60 9.18 -12.56
CA GLN A 63 -9.38 9.85 -12.08
C GLN A 63 -8.46 8.89 -11.33
N ALA A 64 -9.00 8.10 -10.39
CA ALA A 64 -8.24 7.14 -9.58
C ALA A 64 -7.50 6.12 -10.43
N ASN A 65 -8.13 5.62 -11.50
CA ASN A 65 -7.54 4.72 -12.50
C ASN A 65 -6.32 5.33 -13.21
N THR A 66 -6.21 6.66 -13.28
CA THR A 66 -5.08 7.39 -13.87
C THR A 66 -4.10 7.95 -12.83
N MET A 67 -4.30 7.66 -11.54
CA MET A 67 -3.43 8.12 -10.45
C MET A 67 -2.39 7.06 -10.07
N GLU A 68 -1.11 7.47 -10.10
CA GLU A 68 0.01 6.64 -9.67
C GLU A 68 -0.21 6.10 -8.25
N PRO A 69 0.05 4.80 -7.97
CA PRO A 69 -0.19 4.21 -6.66
C PRO A 69 0.56 4.92 -5.52
N LYS A 70 1.75 5.48 -5.79
CA LYS A 70 2.51 6.31 -4.83
C LYS A 70 1.67 7.48 -4.33
N THR A 71 0.96 8.17 -5.23
CA THR A 71 0.06 9.31 -4.91
C THR A 71 -1.22 8.85 -4.23
N ARG A 72 -1.82 7.73 -4.66
CA ARG A 72 -3.02 7.16 -4.03
C ARG A 72 -2.76 6.77 -2.56
N ILE A 73 -1.72 5.99 -2.31
CA ILE A 73 -1.36 5.53 -0.96
C ILE A 73 -0.86 6.70 -0.08
N SER A 74 -0.21 7.71 -0.65
CA SER A 74 0.22 8.90 0.13
C SER A 74 -0.95 9.70 0.69
N LEU A 75 -2.10 9.75 0.02
CA LEU A 75 -3.30 10.41 0.54
C LEU A 75 -3.84 9.70 1.81
N GLU A 76 -3.86 8.37 1.80
CA GLU A 76 -4.26 7.55 2.94
C GLU A 76 -3.24 7.66 4.09
N VAL A 77 -1.96 7.46 3.78
CA VAL A 77 -0.85 7.54 4.76
C VAL A 77 -0.75 8.92 5.42
N VAL A 78 -1.07 10.02 4.71
CA VAL A 78 -1.10 11.36 5.32
C VAL A 78 -2.35 11.57 6.19
N HIS A 79 -3.52 11.09 5.79
CA HIS A 79 -4.71 11.10 6.66
C HIS A 79 -4.43 10.36 7.98
N GLU A 80 -3.83 9.17 7.88
CA GLU A 80 -3.44 8.33 9.01
C GLU A 80 -2.35 9.00 9.87
N ALA A 81 -1.35 9.63 9.26
CA ALA A 81 -0.25 10.30 9.98
C ALA A 81 -0.70 11.53 10.77
N ILE A 82 -1.70 12.28 10.27
CA ILE A 82 -2.35 13.42 10.95
C ILE A 82 -3.20 12.90 12.12
N ALA A 83 -4.02 11.86 11.90
CA ALA A 83 -4.85 11.26 12.93
C ALA A 83 -4.01 10.66 14.08
N ASP A 84 -2.89 9.99 13.76
CA ASP A 84 -1.94 9.46 14.76
C ASP A 84 -1.27 10.56 15.59
N ALA A 85 -1.07 11.76 15.02
CA ALA A 85 -0.58 12.92 15.76
C ALA A 85 -1.61 13.50 16.75
N GLY A 86 -2.84 12.97 16.80
CA GLY A 86 -3.94 13.46 17.62
C GLY A 86 -4.65 14.69 17.04
N VAL A 87 -4.45 14.96 15.74
CA VAL A 87 -5.01 16.12 15.05
C VAL A 87 -6.13 15.67 14.13
N ASN A 88 -7.23 16.41 14.10
CA ASN A 88 -8.34 16.16 13.18
C ASN A 88 -7.99 16.75 11.81
N PRO A 89 -7.93 15.97 10.71
CA PRO A 89 -7.64 16.52 9.37
C PRO A 89 -8.60 17.64 8.97
N LYS A 90 -9.85 17.59 9.43
CA LYS A 90 -10.87 18.62 9.16
C LYS A 90 -10.58 19.96 9.86
N SER A 91 -9.87 19.98 10.98
CA SER A 91 -9.50 21.24 11.66
C SER A 91 -8.30 21.93 11.03
N LEU A 92 -7.73 21.37 9.96
CA LEU A 92 -6.63 21.95 9.17
C LEU A 92 -7.12 22.45 7.79
N GLU A 93 -8.41 22.33 7.47
CA GLU A 93 -8.98 22.78 6.19
C GLU A 93 -8.85 24.30 6.03
N GLY A 94 -7.92 24.75 5.18
CA GLY A 94 -7.63 26.17 4.95
C GLY A 94 -6.43 26.72 5.72
N ASP A 95 -5.82 25.94 6.62
CA ASP A 95 -4.62 26.36 7.34
C ASP A 95 -3.36 26.35 6.46
N ARG A 96 -2.33 27.09 6.89
CA ARG A 96 -0.99 27.03 6.29
C ARG A 96 -0.26 25.75 6.72
N VAL A 97 -0.79 24.59 6.35
CA VAL A 97 -0.08 23.32 6.42
C VAL A 97 0.82 23.21 5.18
N GLY A 98 2.11 22.98 5.37
CA GLY A 98 3.03 22.69 4.27
C GLY A 98 3.07 21.19 3.93
N VAL A 99 3.39 20.84 2.68
CA VAL A 99 3.49 19.46 2.19
C VAL A 99 4.79 19.29 1.40
N PHE A 100 5.68 18.44 1.90
CA PHE A 100 7.03 18.22 1.38
C PHE A 100 7.23 16.73 1.12
N MET A 101 6.97 16.27 -0.12
CA MET A 101 6.99 14.83 -0.45
C MET A 101 8.24 14.44 -1.26
N ALA A 102 8.78 13.25 -1.03
CA ALA A 102 9.97 12.76 -1.72
C ALA A 102 9.67 11.62 -2.71
N LYS A 103 10.24 11.73 -3.92
CA LYS A 103 10.12 10.77 -5.03
C LYS A 103 11.30 10.92 -5.98
N SER A 104 11.81 9.82 -6.52
CA SER A 104 12.78 9.84 -7.62
C SER A 104 12.14 9.32 -8.91
N PHE A 105 11.92 8.00 -9.03
CA PHE A 105 11.42 7.40 -10.26
C PHE A 105 9.90 7.58 -10.43
N SER A 106 9.50 8.05 -11.61
CA SER A 106 8.09 8.26 -12.02
C SER A 106 7.61 7.19 -13.00
N GLU A 107 8.01 5.94 -12.75
CA GLU A 107 7.85 4.77 -13.63
C GLU A 107 6.40 4.55 -14.11
N ALA A 108 5.40 4.90 -13.28
CA ALA A 108 3.99 4.89 -13.64
C ALA A 108 3.63 5.87 -14.77
N ALA A 109 4.26 7.05 -14.80
CA ALA A 109 4.14 8.01 -15.89
C ALA A 109 4.82 7.48 -17.17
N ASP A 110 5.97 6.83 -17.04
CA ASP A 110 6.68 6.18 -18.16
C ASP A 110 5.86 5.04 -18.78
N ILE A 111 5.16 4.24 -17.97
CA ILE A 111 4.22 3.20 -18.43
C ILE A 111 3.08 3.81 -19.24
N TRP A 112 2.46 4.89 -18.76
CA TRP A 112 1.41 5.59 -19.50
C TRP A 112 1.91 6.17 -20.83
N LEU A 113 3.11 6.78 -20.85
CA LEU A 113 3.75 7.31 -22.07
C LEU A 113 4.10 6.23 -23.11
N ARG A 114 4.24 4.97 -22.67
CA ARG A 114 4.51 3.80 -23.52
C ARG A 114 3.25 3.03 -23.91
N SER A 115 2.09 3.43 -23.39
CA SER A 115 0.81 2.77 -23.68
C SER A 115 0.20 3.26 -25.00
N ASN A 116 -0.51 2.38 -25.69
CA ASN A 116 -1.32 2.72 -26.86
C ASN A 116 -2.65 3.44 -26.51
N GLU A 117 -2.86 3.88 -25.27
CA GLU A 117 -4.10 4.54 -24.86
C GLU A 117 -4.01 6.05 -25.11
N ASN A 118 -5.07 6.64 -25.65
CA ASN A 118 -5.16 8.10 -25.77
C ASN A 118 -5.16 8.72 -24.36
N PRO A 119 -4.17 9.54 -23.99
CA PRO A 119 -4.06 10.05 -22.62
C PRO A 119 -5.22 11.00 -22.33
N THR A 120 -6.00 10.70 -21.29
CA THR A 120 -7.00 11.63 -20.78
C THR A 120 -6.31 12.79 -20.07
N GLY A 121 -6.95 13.97 -20.01
CA GLY A 121 -6.40 15.11 -19.25
C GLY A 121 -6.13 14.80 -17.77
N TYR A 122 -6.75 13.77 -17.21
CA TYR A 122 -6.49 13.33 -15.84
C TYR A 122 -5.08 12.74 -15.63
N TYR A 123 -4.43 12.20 -16.67
CA TYR A 123 -3.04 11.73 -16.62
C TYR A 123 -2.09 12.79 -16.04
N ILE A 124 -2.19 14.03 -16.50
CA ILE A 124 -1.38 15.16 -16.00
C ILE A 124 -1.64 15.34 -14.50
N THR A 125 -2.91 15.29 -14.08
CA THR A 125 -3.30 15.42 -12.67
C THR A 125 -3.07 14.14 -11.83
N GLY A 126 -2.58 13.04 -12.42
CA GLY A 126 -2.52 11.72 -11.78
C GLY A 126 -1.11 11.13 -11.68
N CYS A 127 -0.25 11.40 -12.65
CA CYS A 127 1.10 10.85 -12.77
C CYS A 127 2.22 11.92 -12.81
N HIS A 128 1.91 13.20 -13.04
CA HIS A 128 2.95 14.25 -13.05
C HIS A 128 3.65 14.34 -11.67
N PRO A 129 5.00 14.47 -11.59
CA PRO A 129 5.72 14.33 -10.33
C PRO A 129 5.21 15.21 -9.18
N THR A 130 4.84 16.47 -9.46
CA THR A 130 4.35 17.41 -8.43
C THR A 130 3.04 16.96 -7.76
N MET A 131 2.23 16.16 -8.46
CA MET A 131 0.94 15.68 -7.96
C MET A 131 1.07 14.84 -6.69
N LEU A 132 2.26 14.30 -6.38
CA LEU A 132 2.50 13.60 -5.12
C LEU A 132 2.28 14.52 -3.90
N ALA A 133 2.66 15.80 -3.99
CA ALA A 133 2.36 16.80 -2.96
C ALA A 133 1.04 17.54 -3.27
N ASP A 134 0.82 17.96 -4.51
CA ASP A 134 -0.29 18.85 -4.85
C ASP A 134 -1.67 18.18 -4.66
N ARG A 135 -1.77 16.85 -4.83
CA ARG A 135 -3.01 16.12 -4.52
C ARG A 135 -3.33 16.10 -3.04
N ILE A 136 -2.34 16.01 -2.16
CA ILE A 136 -2.50 16.10 -0.70
C ILE A 136 -2.98 17.51 -0.35
N SER A 137 -2.24 18.53 -0.79
CA SER A 137 -2.58 19.95 -0.58
C SER A 137 -4.00 20.29 -1.06
N TYR A 138 -4.41 19.75 -2.21
CA TYR A 138 -5.77 19.88 -2.74
C TYR A 138 -6.82 19.13 -1.90
N ALA A 139 -6.59 17.85 -1.59
CA ALA A 139 -7.59 16.98 -0.94
C ALA A 139 -7.91 17.39 0.50
N PHE A 140 -6.92 17.90 1.24
CA PHE A 140 -7.09 18.41 2.61
C PHE A 140 -7.27 19.95 2.68
N ASN A 141 -7.39 20.63 1.53
CA ASN A 141 -7.57 22.08 1.44
C ASN A 141 -6.44 22.91 2.11
N PHE A 142 -5.21 22.39 2.18
CA PHE A 142 -4.07 23.09 2.78
C PHE A 142 -3.65 24.32 1.97
N LYS A 143 -2.95 25.27 2.63
CA LYS A 143 -2.56 26.59 2.08
C LYS A 143 -1.08 26.95 2.31
N GLY A 144 -0.27 26.05 2.87
CA GLY A 144 1.18 26.23 2.96
C GLY A 144 1.91 25.85 1.65
N PRO A 145 3.25 25.81 1.67
CA PRO A 145 4.05 25.36 0.52
C PRO A 145 3.71 23.91 0.14
N SER A 146 3.59 23.63 -1.17
CA SER A 146 3.38 22.28 -1.73
C SER A 146 4.55 21.98 -2.65
N CYS A 147 5.38 20.98 -2.31
CA CYS A 147 6.66 20.73 -2.96
C CYS A 147 7.01 19.24 -3.04
N VAL A 148 7.64 18.84 -4.15
CA VAL A 148 8.18 17.48 -4.34
C VAL A 148 9.69 17.56 -4.51
N PHE A 149 10.42 16.67 -3.82
CA PHE A 149 11.88 16.64 -3.74
C PHE A 149 12.44 15.36 -4.34
N ASP A 150 13.50 15.50 -5.13
CA ASP A 150 14.39 14.41 -5.52
C ASP A 150 15.84 14.79 -5.21
N THR A 151 16.47 14.04 -4.32
CA THR A 151 17.93 13.99 -4.13
C THR A 151 18.40 12.54 -4.06
N ALA A 152 17.76 11.68 -4.87
CA ALA A 152 17.82 10.22 -4.78
C ALA A 152 17.51 9.73 -3.36
N CYS A 153 18.32 8.82 -2.82
CA CYS A 153 18.07 8.13 -1.56
C CYS A 153 17.88 9.05 -0.33
N SER A 154 18.40 10.29 -0.35
CA SER A 154 18.25 11.28 0.71
C SER A 154 17.04 12.21 0.56
N ALA A 155 16.21 12.04 -0.49
CA ALA A 155 15.15 12.98 -0.86
C ALA A 155 14.17 13.29 0.27
N SER A 156 13.80 12.32 1.11
CA SER A 156 12.89 12.55 2.24
C SER A 156 13.54 13.33 3.40
N PHE A 157 14.86 13.28 3.58
CA PHE A 157 15.55 14.15 4.52
C PHE A 157 15.73 15.57 3.97
N SER A 158 15.93 15.72 2.65
CA SER A 158 15.82 17.01 1.98
C SER A 158 14.43 17.62 2.20
N ALA A 159 13.36 16.85 1.98
CA ALA A 159 11.98 17.28 2.22
C ALA A 159 11.73 17.69 3.69
N LEU A 160 12.16 16.87 4.65
CA LEU A 160 12.10 17.16 6.09
C LEU A 160 12.87 18.44 6.47
N GLN A 161 14.04 18.69 5.88
CA GLN A 161 14.78 19.94 6.11
C GLN A 161 13.97 21.15 5.66
N TYR A 162 13.39 21.12 4.46
CA TYR A 162 12.56 22.23 3.97
C TYR A 162 11.25 22.38 4.77
N ALA A 163 10.66 21.29 5.25
CA ALA A 163 9.52 21.33 6.18
C ALA A 163 9.88 22.05 7.49
N LEU A 164 11.01 21.71 8.11
CA LEU A 164 11.47 22.35 9.34
C LEU A 164 11.92 23.80 9.13
N LEU A 165 12.47 24.16 7.95
CA LEU A 165 12.78 25.55 7.59
C LEU A 165 11.51 26.39 7.38
N ALA A 166 10.49 25.84 6.73
CA ALA A 166 9.18 26.49 6.56
C ALA A 166 8.47 26.71 7.90
N LEU A 167 8.52 25.70 8.80
CA LEU A 167 8.01 25.81 10.17
C LEU A 167 8.76 26.87 10.99
N LYS A 168 10.11 26.88 10.95
CA LYS A 168 10.93 27.86 11.68
C LYS A 168 10.68 29.29 11.20
N SER A 169 10.60 29.50 9.88
CA SER A 169 10.36 30.81 9.25
C SER A 169 8.90 31.30 9.37
N GLY A 170 7.94 30.42 9.67
CA GLY A 170 6.51 30.78 9.77
C GLY A 170 5.77 30.80 8.43
N LEU A 171 6.35 30.21 7.37
CA LEU A 171 5.65 29.96 6.10
C LEU A 171 4.53 28.92 6.26
N CYS A 172 4.65 28.05 7.27
CA CYS A 172 3.61 27.12 7.69
C CYS A 172 3.56 26.99 9.22
N ASP A 173 2.40 26.59 9.75
CA ASP A 173 2.15 26.40 11.19
C ASP A 173 2.30 24.92 11.61
N SER A 174 2.02 24.02 10.66
CA SER A 174 2.34 22.59 10.67
C SER A 174 2.87 22.16 9.30
N ALA A 175 3.53 21.01 9.21
CA ALA A 175 4.06 20.47 7.96
C ALA A 175 3.98 18.95 7.89
N ILE A 176 3.50 18.44 6.75
CA ILE A 176 3.67 17.06 6.32
C ILE A 176 5.02 16.96 5.61
N ASP A 177 5.87 16.03 6.05
CA ASP A 177 6.93 15.49 5.20
C ASP A 177 6.70 14.00 4.97
N GLY A 178 7.17 13.49 3.84
CA GLY A 178 6.96 12.10 3.48
C GLY A 178 7.81 11.64 2.31
N GLY A 179 7.77 10.34 2.03
CA GLY A 179 8.48 9.74 0.90
C GLY A 179 7.73 8.54 0.35
N ALA A 180 7.75 8.36 -0.96
CA ALA A 180 7.07 7.28 -1.64
C ALA A 180 7.97 6.59 -2.67
N ASN A 181 8.19 5.28 -2.49
CA ASN A 181 8.79 4.42 -3.49
C ASN A 181 7.95 3.16 -3.71
N ILE A 182 7.71 2.85 -4.98
CA ILE A 182 7.02 1.65 -5.48
C ILE A 182 7.69 1.33 -6.82
N ASN A 183 7.98 0.06 -7.06
CA ASN A 183 8.84 -0.43 -8.13
C ASN A 183 7.98 -1.13 -9.19
N PHE A 184 7.89 -0.52 -10.36
CA PHE A 184 7.10 -0.99 -11.49
C PHE A 184 8.00 -1.54 -12.60
N LEU A 185 9.03 -0.79 -13.02
CA LEU A 185 9.85 -1.12 -14.18
C LEU A 185 11.15 -1.85 -13.80
N THR A 186 11.35 -3.04 -14.37
CA THR A 186 12.58 -3.85 -14.23
C THR A 186 13.84 -3.11 -14.68
N LEU A 187 13.73 -2.26 -15.70
CA LEU A 187 14.82 -1.46 -16.26
C LEU A 187 15.63 -0.67 -15.21
N ILE A 188 14.97 -0.16 -14.16
CA ILE A 188 15.65 0.57 -13.09
C ILE A 188 16.45 -0.40 -12.20
N SER A 189 15.91 -1.58 -11.94
CA SER A 189 16.60 -2.67 -11.22
C SER A 189 17.78 -3.23 -12.03
N GLU A 190 17.63 -3.36 -13.35
CA GLU A 190 18.71 -3.72 -14.28
C GLU A 190 19.83 -2.67 -14.29
N ALA A 191 19.48 -1.37 -14.31
CA ALA A 191 20.43 -0.28 -14.22
C ALA A 191 21.25 -0.34 -12.91
N PHE A 192 20.60 -0.47 -11.74
CA PHE A 192 21.32 -0.63 -10.47
C PHE A 192 22.15 -1.93 -10.40
N PHE A 193 21.68 -3.03 -10.99
CA PHE A 193 22.44 -4.29 -11.04
C PHE A 193 23.70 -4.17 -11.92
N SER A 194 23.60 -3.52 -13.09
CA SER A 194 24.77 -3.24 -13.95
C SER A 194 25.79 -2.29 -13.31
N MET A 195 25.38 -1.43 -12.38
CA MET A 195 26.28 -0.63 -11.55
C MET A 195 26.90 -1.41 -10.37
N SER A 196 26.64 -2.73 -10.26
CA SER A 196 27.04 -3.57 -9.11
C SER A 196 26.53 -3.04 -7.76
N ALA A 197 25.36 -2.39 -7.76
CA ALA A 197 24.77 -1.79 -6.56
C ALA A 197 23.71 -2.69 -5.88
N ILE A 198 23.19 -3.70 -6.60
CA ILE A 198 22.19 -4.65 -6.06
C ILE A 198 22.86 -5.95 -5.62
N SER A 199 22.54 -6.40 -4.41
CA SER A 199 23.02 -7.66 -3.83
C SER A 199 22.59 -8.88 -4.65
N ALA A 200 23.51 -9.81 -4.92
CA ALA A 200 23.26 -10.97 -5.76
C ALA A 200 22.39 -12.04 -5.06
N ASP A 201 22.52 -12.19 -3.74
CA ASP A 201 21.68 -13.09 -2.93
C ASP A 201 20.40 -12.43 -2.40
N GLY A 202 20.18 -11.15 -2.73
CA GLY A 202 19.00 -10.40 -2.36
C GLY A 202 18.91 -10.10 -0.87
N LYS A 203 20.01 -9.68 -0.24
CA LYS A 203 20.06 -9.24 1.17
C LYS A 203 20.95 -8.01 1.33
N CYS A 204 20.47 -7.00 2.06
CA CYS A 204 21.34 -5.92 2.51
C CYS A 204 22.24 -6.46 3.63
N LYS A 205 23.43 -6.96 3.29
CA LYS A 205 24.44 -7.48 4.23
C LYS A 205 25.23 -6.33 4.87
N VAL A 206 24.50 -5.44 5.56
CA VAL A 206 25.02 -4.16 6.05
C VAL A 206 26.14 -4.39 7.08
N PHE A 207 27.27 -3.72 6.86
CA PHE A 207 28.52 -3.82 7.63
C PHE A 207 29.25 -5.18 7.64
N ASP A 208 28.72 -6.20 6.94
CA ASP A 208 29.31 -7.53 6.92
C ASP A 208 30.48 -7.65 5.92
N ALA A 209 31.39 -8.59 6.14
CA ALA A 209 32.46 -8.91 5.20
C ALA A 209 31.94 -9.39 3.82
N ASP A 210 30.80 -10.08 3.78
CA ASP A 210 30.14 -10.57 2.55
C ASP A 210 29.20 -9.52 1.90
N CYS A 211 29.33 -8.23 2.27
CA CYS A 211 28.56 -7.13 1.69
C CYS A 211 28.80 -6.98 0.18
N ASP A 212 27.73 -6.90 -0.62
CA ASP A 212 27.78 -6.94 -2.10
C ASP A 212 26.77 -6.01 -2.80
N GLY A 213 25.95 -5.27 -2.06
CA GLY A 213 24.91 -4.39 -2.59
C GLY A 213 23.72 -4.24 -1.64
N PHE A 214 22.75 -3.44 -2.07
CA PHE A 214 21.44 -3.32 -1.41
C PHE A 214 20.36 -4.12 -2.14
N VAL A 215 19.16 -4.20 -1.57
CA VAL A 215 17.96 -4.74 -2.23
C VAL A 215 16.99 -3.60 -2.48
N ARG A 216 16.46 -3.44 -3.69
CA ARG A 216 15.41 -2.43 -3.94
C ARG A 216 14.18 -2.73 -3.08
N SER A 217 13.53 -1.69 -2.59
CA SER A 217 12.35 -1.82 -1.75
C SER A 217 11.32 -0.73 -2.01
N GLU A 218 10.12 -0.96 -1.52
CA GLU A 218 8.95 -0.12 -1.61
C GLU A 218 8.52 0.34 -0.21
N ALA A 219 8.18 1.61 -0.08
CA ALA A 219 7.54 2.15 1.12
C ALA A 219 6.80 3.45 0.78
N VAL A 220 5.71 3.72 1.47
CA VAL A 220 5.05 5.03 1.44
C VAL A 220 4.86 5.48 2.87
N VAL A 221 5.50 6.58 3.26
CA VAL A 221 5.62 7.02 4.67
C VAL A 221 5.38 8.52 4.81
N ALA A 222 4.80 8.94 5.93
CA ALA A 222 4.60 10.36 6.25
C ALA A 222 4.71 10.65 7.76
N LEU A 223 5.28 11.81 8.07
CA LEU A 223 5.29 12.41 9.40
C LEU A 223 4.39 13.67 9.41
N TYR A 224 3.87 14.01 10.59
CA TYR A 224 3.21 15.28 10.85
C TYR A 224 4.06 16.06 11.85
N ASN A 225 4.46 17.27 11.47
CA ASN A 225 5.36 18.12 12.24
C ASN A 225 4.65 19.42 12.62
N CYS A 226 4.95 19.94 13.81
CA CYS A 226 4.50 21.24 14.28
C CYS A 226 5.51 21.79 15.30
N ARG A 227 5.30 23.03 15.75
CA ARG A 227 6.07 23.59 16.87
C ARG A 227 5.73 22.83 18.16
N LYS A 228 6.71 22.64 19.06
CA LYS A 228 6.56 21.75 20.25
C LYS A 228 5.30 22.07 21.08
N ASP A 229 5.00 23.35 21.25
CA ASP A 229 3.86 23.85 22.03
C ASP A 229 2.48 23.58 21.37
N HIS A 230 2.45 23.18 20.10
CA HIS A 230 1.22 22.84 19.35
C HIS A 230 0.97 21.31 19.27
N ALA A 231 1.93 20.48 19.68
CA ALA A 231 1.83 19.02 19.54
C ALA A 231 0.73 18.44 20.45
N LYS A 232 -0.15 17.59 19.89
CA LYS A 232 -1.13 16.81 20.66
C LYS A 232 -0.53 15.48 21.11
N ARG A 233 0.13 14.76 20.20
CA ARG A 233 1.14 13.74 20.51
C ARG A 233 2.51 14.21 20.04
N SER A 234 3.55 13.94 20.82
CA SER A 234 4.95 14.09 20.41
C SER A 234 5.67 12.75 20.50
N TYR A 235 6.43 12.38 19.47
CA TYR A 235 7.31 11.20 19.48
C TYR A 235 8.76 11.57 19.77
N THR A 236 9.21 12.76 19.35
CA THR A 236 10.60 13.22 19.44
C THR A 236 10.65 14.73 19.19
N THR A 237 11.74 15.38 19.61
CA THR A 237 12.14 16.69 19.12
C THR A 237 13.26 16.50 18.09
N ILE A 238 13.12 17.03 16.87
CA ILE A 238 14.22 17.06 15.91
C ILE A 238 15.15 18.22 16.32
N ALA A 239 16.23 17.87 17.03
CA ALA A 239 17.19 18.84 17.57
C ALA A 239 18.02 19.50 16.46
N GLY A 240 18.35 18.74 15.41
CA GLY A 240 19.08 19.23 14.24
C GLY A 240 18.82 18.38 13.00
N ILE A 241 18.90 19.02 11.84
CA ILE A 241 19.00 18.37 10.53
C ILE A 241 19.91 19.23 9.65
N LYS A 242 20.72 18.59 8.81
CA LYS A 242 21.39 19.25 7.68
C LYS A 242 21.43 18.31 6.48
N CYS A 243 21.42 18.91 5.30
CA CYS A 243 21.70 18.27 4.02
C CYS A 243 22.83 19.05 3.32
N LEU A 244 23.93 18.37 3.00
CA LEU A 244 25.05 18.87 2.22
C LEU A 244 25.19 18.07 0.92
N ASN A 245 26.18 18.40 0.08
CA ASN A 245 26.58 17.57 -1.05
C ASN A 245 28.09 17.28 -0.99
N ASP A 246 28.47 16.07 -1.37
CA ASP A 246 29.84 15.58 -1.42
C ASP A 246 30.78 16.43 -2.28
N GLY A 247 30.24 17.15 -3.28
CA GLY A 247 31.01 17.93 -4.25
C GLY A 247 31.76 17.05 -5.26
N TYR A 248 32.83 17.61 -5.83
CA TYR A 248 33.69 16.90 -6.76
C TYR A 248 34.56 15.85 -6.06
N LYS A 249 34.59 14.64 -6.64
CA LYS A 249 35.35 13.48 -6.18
C LYS A 249 36.05 12.83 -7.36
N PRO A 250 37.38 12.62 -7.36
CA PRO A 250 38.10 12.01 -8.48
C PRO A 250 37.72 10.53 -8.70
N GLU A 251 37.17 9.85 -7.69
CA GLU A 251 36.70 8.47 -7.78
C GLU A 251 35.34 8.32 -8.49
N GLY A 252 34.63 9.43 -8.75
CA GLY A 252 33.35 9.45 -9.43
C GLY A 252 32.17 9.96 -8.59
N ILE A 253 31.05 10.24 -9.24
CA ILE A 253 29.87 10.87 -8.62
C ILE A 253 29.23 10.00 -7.53
N SER A 254 29.19 8.68 -7.72
CA SER A 254 28.50 7.70 -6.88
C SER A 254 29.33 7.16 -5.70
N VAL A 255 30.64 7.43 -5.65
CA VAL A 255 31.50 7.03 -4.52
C VAL A 255 31.30 8.02 -3.37
N PRO A 256 30.97 7.62 -2.13
CA PRO A 256 30.65 8.57 -1.06
C PRO A 256 31.88 9.19 -0.38
N SER A 257 31.76 10.45 0.05
CA SER A 257 32.84 11.19 0.75
C SER A 257 32.74 11.11 2.28
N THR A 258 33.60 10.30 2.91
CA THR A 258 33.80 10.28 4.37
C THR A 258 34.02 11.67 4.96
N LYS A 259 34.79 12.54 4.28
CA LYS A 259 35.07 13.90 4.74
C LYS A 259 33.79 14.74 4.82
N MET A 260 32.94 14.66 3.80
CA MET A 260 31.70 15.45 3.77
C MET A 260 30.64 14.87 4.71
N GLN A 261 30.60 13.56 4.92
CA GLN A 261 29.79 12.93 5.97
C GLN A 261 30.25 13.34 7.38
N GLU A 262 31.56 13.37 7.64
CA GLU A 262 32.13 13.86 8.91
C GLU A 262 31.77 15.33 9.16
N GLN A 263 32.01 16.20 8.16
CA GLN A 263 31.71 17.63 8.23
C GLN A 263 30.21 17.87 8.47
N LEU A 264 29.36 17.21 7.67
CA LEU A 264 27.90 17.24 7.80
C LEU A 264 27.46 16.93 9.23
N MET A 265 27.95 15.84 9.81
CA MET A 265 27.56 15.45 11.17
C MET A 265 28.07 16.48 12.18
N LYS A 266 29.36 16.86 12.15
CA LYS A 266 29.93 17.86 13.08
C LYS A 266 29.12 19.17 13.08
N GLU A 267 28.78 19.70 11.90
CA GLU A 267 27.97 20.91 11.77
C GLU A 267 26.57 20.77 12.38
N VAL A 268 25.92 19.61 12.28
CA VAL A 268 24.58 19.41 12.88
C VAL A 268 24.64 19.42 14.41
N TYR A 269 25.64 18.79 15.04
CA TYR A 269 25.77 18.80 16.51
C TYR A 269 26.16 20.19 17.02
N GLU A 270 26.96 20.95 16.28
CA GLU A 270 27.29 22.34 16.58
C GLU A 270 26.04 23.25 16.51
N GLU A 271 25.27 23.20 15.42
CA GLU A 271 24.04 23.99 15.26
C GLU A 271 22.94 23.61 16.27
N ALA A 272 22.78 22.31 16.54
CA ALA A 272 21.85 21.79 17.54
C ALA A 272 22.32 22.02 18.99
N LYS A 273 23.59 22.43 19.19
CA LYS A 273 24.25 22.58 20.49
C LYS A 273 24.18 21.32 21.36
N LYS A 274 24.46 20.16 20.74
CA LYS A 274 24.46 18.84 21.37
C LYS A 274 25.85 18.23 21.38
N ASN A 275 26.18 17.43 22.39
CA ASN A 275 27.44 16.70 22.43
C ASN A 275 27.32 15.39 21.63
N PRO A 276 28.16 15.13 20.60
CA PRO A 276 28.17 13.85 19.89
C PRO A 276 28.31 12.62 20.82
N LEU A 277 29.02 12.75 21.95
CA LEU A 277 29.20 11.64 22.90
C LEU A 277 27.92 11.24 23.66
N GLU A 278 26.88 12.07 23.67
CA GLU A 278 25.56 11.69 24.22
C GLU A 278 24.79 10.74 23.30
N VAL A 279 25.12 10.71 22.00
CA VAL A 279 24.51 9.81 21.02
C VAL A 279 24.87 8.37 21.37
N PHE A 280 23.87 7.53 21.63
CA PHE A 280 24.09 6.12 21.98
C PHE A 280 23.82 5.15 20.84
N TYR A 281 22.96 5.55 19.90
CA TYR A 281 22.61 4.78 18.71
C TYR A 281 22.70 5.66 17.46
N VAL A 282 23.13 5.07 16.35
CA VAL A 282 22.95 5.63 15.00
C VAL A 282 22.19 4.64 14.13
N GLU A 283 21.07 5.11 13.58
CA GLU A 283 20.40 4.46 12.45
C GLU A 283 21.11 4.91 11.17
N ALA A 284 21.93 4.03 10.62
CA ALA A 284 22.85 4.31 9.54
C ALA A 284 22.16 4.38 8.17
N HIS A 285 22.83 5.00 7.20
CA HIS A 285 22.43 4.86 5.82
C HIS A 285 22.68 3.41 5.35
N GLY A 286 23.83 2.82 5.73
CA GLY A 286 24.09 1.38 5.84
C GLY A 286 23.41 0.54 4.76
N THR A 287 24.07 0.40 3.61
CA THR A 287 23.48 -0.20 2.40
C THR A 287 23.93 -1.62 2.14
N GLY A 288 25.02 -2.09 2.77
CA GLY A 288 25.67 -3.34 2.40
C GLY A 288 26.53 -3.18 1.15
N THR A 289 27.01 -1.97 0.84
CA THR A 289 27.87 -1.74 -0.32
C THR A 289 29.34 -1.63 0.09
N LYS A 290 30.22 -2.34 -0.63
CA LYS A 290 31.68 -2.38 -0.35
C LYS A 290 32.32 -0.99 -0.30
N ALA A 291 31.86 -0.06 -1.14
CA ALA A 291 32.37 1.31 -1.19
C ALA A 291 31.67 2.27 -0.21
N GLY A 292 30.47 1.96 0.28
CA GLY A 292 29.66 2.86 1.11
C GLY A 292 29.84 2.62 2.60
N ASP A 293 29.68 1.38 3.03
CA ASP A 293 29.64 1.01 4.45
C ASP A 293 30.97 1.36 5.18
N PRO A 294 32.18 1.13 4.62
CA PRO A 294 33.43 1.57 5.25
C PRO A 294 33.60 3.09 5.32
N LYS A 295 33.08 3.83 4.32
CA LYS A 295 33.17 5.30 4.27
C LYS A 295 32.30 5.94 5.35
N GLU A 296 31.11 5.38 5.59
CA GLU A 296 30.19 5.78 6.66
C GLU A 296 30.76 5.42 8.04
N ILE A 297 31.23 4.19 8.24
CA ILE A 297 31.84 3.75 9.51
C ILE A 297 33.03 4.64 9.91
N ALA A 298 33.89 5.02 8.95
CA ALA A 298 35.01 5.92 9.21
C ALA A 298 34.56 7.33 9.64
N ALA A 299 33.48 7.87 9.05
CA ALA A 299 32.93 9.16 9.44
C ALA A 299 32.28 9.11 10.84
N LEU A 300 31.56 8.03 11.15
CA LEU A 300 30.95 7.79 12.46
C LEU A 300 32.00 7.65 13.57
N ASP A 301 33.11 6.97 13.30
CA ASP A 301 34.21 6.82 14.25
C ASP A 301 34.85 8.17 14.63
N SER A 302 35.14 8.99 13.63
CA SER A 302 35.71 10.34 13.77
C SER A 302 34.83 11.31 14.58
N VAL A 303 33.50 11.20 14.46
CA VAL A 303 32.55 12.12 15.11
C VAL A 303 32.11 11.64 16.50
N PHE A 304 31.88 10.33 16.68
CA PHE A 304 31.16 9.81 17.85
C PHE A 304 31.98 8.94 18.80
N CYS A 305 33.16 8.46 18.39
CA CYS A 305 33.92 7.45 19.15
C CYS A 305 35.20 7.99 19.80
N THR A 306 35.71 9.15 19.38
CA THR A 306 36.88 9.79 20.00
C THR A 306 36.56 10.26 21.43
N GLY A 307 37.22 9.68 22.44
CA GLY A 307 37.00 10.00 23.86
C GLY A 307 35.80 9.28 24.49
N ARG A 308 35.23 8.28 23.80
CA ARG A 308 34.07 7.50 24.24
C ARG A 308 34.47 6.30 25.11
N THR A 309 33.66 5.96 26.11
CA THR A 309 33.90 4.83 27.06
C THR A 309 33.11 3.55 26.77
N ASP A 310 31.92 3.70 26.19
CA ASP A 310 31.05 2.62 25.70
C ASP A 310 31.09 2.56 24.17
N PRO A 311 30.89 1.41 23.51
CA PRO A 311 30.74 1.39 22.05
C PRO A 311 29.55 2.24 21.58
N LEU A 312 29.67 2.86 20.40
CA LEU A 312 28.50 3.41 19.71
C LEU A 312 27.67 2.26 19.13
N LEU A 313 26.38 2.19 19.44
CA LEU A 313 25.49 1.20 18.84
C LEU A 313 25.08 1.65 17.41
N ILE A 314 25.02 0.72 16.46
CA ILE A 314 24.64 1.00 15.08
C ILE A 314 23.69 -0.07 14.50
N GLY A 315 22.87 0.31 13.52
CA GLY A 315 22.15 -0.62 12.65
C GLY A 315 21.50 0.10 11.47
N SER A 316 20.84 -0.66 10.58
CA SER A 316 20.11 -0.13 9.40
C SER A 316 18.85 -0.94 9.17
N VAL A 317 17.69 -0.27 9.12
CA VAL A 317 16.38 -0.87 8.79
C VAL A 317 16.38 -1.60 7.43
N LYS A 318 17.34 -1.27 6.56
CA LYS A 318 17.51 -1.89 5.24
C LYS A 318 17.89 -3.37 5.34
N THR A 319 18.40 -3.84 6.48
CA THR A 319 18.61 -5.28 6.72
C THR A 319 17.31 -6.06 6.84
N ASN A 320 16.23 -5.43 7.31
CA ASN A 320 14.93 -6.07 7.48
C ASN A 320 14.06 -5.90 6.23
N MET A 321 14.00 -4.68 5.68
CA MET A 321 13.04 -4.33 4.62
C MET A 321 13.67 -3.90 3.28
N GLY A 322 14.99 -3.87 3.16
CA GLY A 322 15.66 -3.35 1.95
C GLY A 322 15.67 -1.83 1.85
N HIS A 323 16.18 -1.31 0.73
CA HIS A 323 16.35 0.11 0.50
C HIS A 323 15.14 0.72 -0.23
N ALA A 324 14.26 1.41 0.51
CA ALA A 324 13.10 2.12 -0.06
C ALA A 324 13.45 3.47 -0.74
N GLU A 325 14.61 3.52 -1.40
CA GLU A 325 15.14 4.64 -2.21
C GLU A 325 14.83 6.03 -1.58
N PRO A 326 13.99 6.95 -2.15
CA PRO A 326 13.79 8.29 -1.59
C PRO A 326 13.09 8.31 -0.21
N ALA A 327 12.33 7.26 0.14
CA ALA A 327 11.62 7.13 1.42
C ALA A 327 12.51 6.58 2.55
N SER A 328 13.74 6.16 2.25
CA SER A 328 14.54 5.33 3.16
C SER A 328 14.95 5.99 4.48
N GLY A 329 15.16 7.31 4.50
CA GLY A 329 15.50 8.05 5.72
C GLY A 329 14.35 8.05 6.74
N LEU A 330 13.12 8.26 6.28
CA LEU A 330 11.93 8.25 7.14
C LEU A 330 11.56 6.84 7.63
N CYS A 331 11.87 5.79 6.86
CA CYS A 331 11.77 4.42 7.35
C CYS A 331 12.72 4.19 8.55
N GLY A 332 13.95 4.74 8.48
CA GLY A 332 14.90 4.75 9.59
C GLY A 332 14.39 5.53 10.81
N ILE A 333 13.85 6.75 10.61
CA ILE A 333 13.22 7.52 11.69
C ILE A 333 12.08 6.72 12.34
N ILE A 334 11.15 6.14 11.56
CA ILE A 334 10.02 5.38 12.12
C ILE A 334 10.49 4.16 12.93
N LYS A 335 11.52 3.43 12.47
CA LYS A 335 12.18 2.39 13.28
C LYS A 335 12.69 2.96 14.61
N VAL A 336 13.38 4.09 14.62
CA VAL A 336 13.91 4.71 15.85
C VAL A 336 12.80 5.19 16.78
N LEU A 337 11.72 5.79 16.26
CA LEU A 337 10.58 6.25 17.07
C LEU A 337 9.86 5.08 17.73
N MET A 338 9.63 3.97 17.01
CA MET A 338 9.06 2.76 17.59
C MET A 338 10.04 2.07 18.56
N SER A 339 11.35 2.12 18.28
CA SER A 339 12.38 1.62 19.20
C SER A 339 12.40 2.37 20.53
N GLN A 340 12.20 3.69 20.50
CA GLN A 340 12.07 4.48 21.73
C GLN A 340 10.77 4.14 22.47
N ARG A 341 9.63 4.07 21.76
CA ARG A 341 8.30 3.74 22.31
C ARG A 341 8.27 2.37 22.97
N ALA A 342 8.93 1.37 22.38
CA ALA A 342 9.09 0.02 22.91
C ALA A 342 10.34 -0.16 23.81
N ARG A 343 11.04 0.94 24.13
CA ARG A 343 12.26 1.00 24.95
C ARG A 343 13.39 0.05 24.52
N THR A 344 13.38 -0.41 23.26
CA THR A 344 14.22 -1.51 22.73
C THR A 344 14.57 -1.24 21.26
N ILE A 345 15.81 -1.45 20.85
CA ILE A 345 16.27 -1.39 19.46
C ILE A 345 16.18 -2.81 18.86
N PRO A 346 15.51 -3.00 17.70
CA PRO A 346 15.37 -4.31 17.06
C PRO A 346 16.66 -4.76 16.36
N PRO A 347 16.86 -6.08 16.17
CA PRO A 347 18.07 -6.64 15.59
C PRO A 347 18.28 -6.27 14.11
N ASN A 348 19.52 -5.92 13.80
CA ASN A 348 20.07 -5.72 12.47
C ASN A 348 20.44 -7.07 11.84
N LEU A 349 19.80 -7.43 10.74
CA LEU A 349 19.94 -8.76 10.13
C LEU A 349 21.20 -8.90 9.28
N HIS A 350 21.48 -10.15 8.91
CA HIS A 350 22.52 -10.55 7.94
C HIS A 350 23.97 -10.21 8.30
N PHE A 351 24.22 -9.62 9.48
CA PHE A 351 25.57 -9.40 10.03
C PHE A 351 26.06 -10.64 10.79
N ARG A 352 27.29 -11.07 10.50
CA ARG A 352 27.98 -12.24 11.05
C ARG A 352 29.46 -11.95 11.33
N THR A 353 30.14 -11.30 10.39
CA THR A 353 31.57 -11.00 10.43
C THR A 353 31.77 -9.53 10.09
N PRO A 354 32.40 -8.71 10.94
CA PRO A 354 32.64 -7.30 10.60
C PRO A 354 33.50 -7.18 9.35
N ASN A 355 33.09 -6.31 8.41
CA ASN A 355 33.88 -5.98 7.24
C ASN A 355 35.29 -5.49 7.66
N PRO A 356 36.39 -6.07 7.14
CA PRO A 356 37.75 -5.73 7.56
C PRO A 356 38.16 -4.27 7.22
N GLU A 357 37.50 -3.61 6.27
CA GLU A 357 37.71 -2.18 6.00
C GLU A 357 37.03 -1.29 7.06
N CYS A 358 35.99 -1.80 7.74
CA CYS A 358 35.26 -1.11 8.80
C CYS A 358 36.00 -1.18 10.15
N GLN A 359 37.20 -0.60 10.21
CA GLN A 359 38.14 -0.70 11.34
C GLN A 359 37.55 -0.40 12.72
N ALA A 360 36.57 0.51 12.83
CA ALA A 360 35.91 0.82 14.10
C ALA A 360 34.99 -0.31 14.62
N LEU A 361 34.46 -1.15 13.73
CA LEU A 361 33.72 -2.37 14.09
C LEU A 361 34.69 -3.48 14.52
N VAL A 362 35.77 -3.68 13.76
CA VAL A 362 36.83 -4.66 14.08
C VAL A 362 37.49 -4.36 15.44
N ALA A 363 37.65 -3.08 15.77
CA ALA A 363 38.16 -2.62 17.06
C ALA A 363 37.08 -2.51 18.18
N GLY A 364 35.83 -2.86 17.91
CA GLY A 364 34.73 -2.81 18.89
C GLY A 364 34.34 -1.41 19.40
N ARG A 365 34.78 -0.33 18.73
CA ARG A 365 34.42 1.06 19.09
C ARG A 365 33.03 1.44 18.59
N ILE A 366 32.60 0.82 17.49
CA ILE A 366 31.20 0.78 17.03
C ILE A 366 30.74 -0.68 17.12
N GLN A 367 29.49 -0.92 17.56
CA GLN A 367 28.91 -2.25 17.74
C GLN A 367 27.56 -2.34 17.00
N VAL A 368 27.44 -3.31 16.10
CA VAL A 368 26.18 -3.61 15.41
C VAL A 368 25.19 -4.24 16.40
N VAL A 369 23.94 -3.74 16.41
CA VAL A 369 22.86 -4.28 17.24
C VAL A 369 22.33 -5.57 16.61
N THR A 370 22.90 -6.73 16.98
CA THR A 370 22.50 -8.05 16.46
C THR A 370 21.36 -8.72 17.23
N GLU A 371 20.99 -8.17 18.39
CA GLU A 371 19.95 -8.68 19.28
C GLU A 371 19.11 -7.53 19.87
N ALA A 372 17.92 -7.83 20.38
CA ALA A 372 16.99 -6.84 20.93
C ALA A 372 17.62 -6.07 22.12
N THR A 373 18.06 -4.83 21.89
CA THR A 373 18.96 -4.10 22.79
C THR A 373 18.25 -2.91 23.47
N PRO A 374 18.31 -2.74 24.80
CA PRO A 374 17.58 -1.65 25.48
C PRO A 374 17.96 -0.24 25.02
N PHE A 375 16.97 0.62 24.84
CA PHE A 375 17.09 2.01 24.39
C PHE A 375 17.44 2.95 25.57
N LYS A 376 18.71 3.38 25.67
CA LYS A 376 19.30 3.88 26.93
C LYS A 376 19.51 5.39 27.08
N ARG A 377 19.73 6.17 26.01
CA ARG A 377 19.98 7.64 26.12
C ARG A 377 19.02 8.45 25.24
N ARG A 378 19.03 9.78 25.43
CA ARG A 378 18.09 10.71 24.78
C ARG A 378 18.40 11.07 23.32
N LEU A 379 19.64 10.91 22.85
CA LEU A 379 20.04 11.31 21.49
C LEU A 379 20.28 10.11 20.57
N VAL A 380 19.70 10.18 19.37
CA VAL A 380 19.92 9.23 18.28
C VAL A 380 20.24 9.99 17.00
N GLY A 381 21.30 9.59 16.30
CA GLY A 381 21.60 10.07 14.96
C GLY A 381 20.92 9.20 13.89
N VAL A 382 20.49 9.80 12.78
CA VAL A 382 19.98 9.08 11.61
C VAL A 382 20.65 9.60 10.34
N ASN A 383 21.22 8.69 9.54
CA ASN A 383 21.94 8.99 8.30
C ASN A 383 21.10 8.66 7.05
N CYS A 384 21.12 9.54 6.05
CA CYS A 384 20.56 9.23 4.74
C CYS A 384 21.36 9.89 3.60
N PHE A 385 21.99 9.07 2.75
CA PHE A 385 22.95 9.53 1.75
C PHE A 385 22.45 9.19 0.33
N GLY A 386 22.36 10.19 -0.54
CA GLY A 386 21.93 10.03 -1.93
C GLY A 386 23.09 9.66 -2.86
N ILE A 387 22.85 8.76 -3.82
CA ILE A 387 23.87 8.32 -4.80
C ILE A 387 24.47 9.48 -5.64
N GLY A 388 23.74 10.59 -5.80
CA GLY A 388 24.27 11.84 -6.40
C GLY A 388 25.15 12.70 -5.48
N GLY A 389 25.56 12.16 -4.33
CA GLY A 389 26.41 12.85 -3.34
C GLY A 389 25.65 13.72 -2.33
N THR A 390 24.33 13.89 -2.42
CA THR A 390 23.58 14.69 -1.43
C THR A 390 23.40 13.91 -0.13
N THR A 391 24.14 14.29 0.90
CA THR A 391 24.24 13.61 2.19
C THR A 391 23.45 14.35 3.27
N ALA A 392 22.68 13.63 4.09
CA ALA A 392 21.85 14.21 5.14
C ALA A 392 22.00 13.48 6.48
N HIS A 393 21.97 14.24 7.58
CA HIS A 393 21.99 13.74 8.95
C HIS A 393 20.91 14.42 9.79
N VAL A 394 20.24 13.64 10.64
CA VAL A 394 19.20 14.08 11.58
C VAL A 394 19.60 13.69 13.01
N VAL A 395 19.38 14.59 13.97
CA VAL A 395 19.53 14.31 15.40
C VAL A 395 18.17 14.36 16.07
N LEU A 396 17.74 13.21 16.58
CA LEU A 396 16.50 13.05 17.34
C LEU A 396 16.79 13.14 18.83
N GLU A 397 15.97 13.93 19.53
CA GLU A 397 16.03 14.10 20.98
C GLU A 397 14.71 13.67 21.63
N PHE A 398 14.79 12.80 22.62
CA PHE A 398 13.64 12.27 23.36
C PHE A 398 13.59 12.87 24.78
N ASP A 399 12.41 13.35 25.19
CA ASP A 399 12.24 14.00 26.50
C ASP A 399 12.36 12.98 27.65
N ASP A 400 13.26 13.23 28.61
CA ASP A 400 13.59 12.30 29.72
C ASP A 400 12.42 12.01 30.69
N ILE A 401 11.34 12.81 30.65
CA ILE A 401 10.20 12.67 31.59
C ILE A 401 9.51 11.31 31.44
N GLU A 402 9.29 10.84 30.21
CA GLU A 402 8.68 9.53 29.97
C GLU A 402 9.69 8.39 30.22
N LEU A 403 10.99 8.69 30.04
CA LEU A 403 12.10 7.79 30.35
C LEU A 403 12.16 7.45 31.85
N GLN A 404 12.01 8.46 32.71
CA GLN A 404 12.03 8.31 34.17
C GLN A 404 10.71 7.79 34.74
N ARG A 405 9.58 8.35 34.30
CA ARG A 405 8.24 8.03 34.84
C ARG A 405 7.87 6.54 34.74
N GLN A 406 8.37 5.83 33.72
CA GLN A 406 8.15 4.39 33.57
C GLN A 406 9.16 3.51 34.35
N LEU A 407 10.36 4.04 34.65
CA LEU A 407 11.34 3.37 35.52
C LEU A 407 10.92 3.45 37.00
N GLU A 408 10.37 4.58 37.44
CA GLU A 408 9.79 4.74 38.78
C GLU A 408 8.67 3.69 39.01
N HIS A 409 7.79 3.48 38.04
CA HIS A 409 6.73 2.45 38.12
C HIS A 409 7.21 0.99 38.13
N HIS A 410 8.49 0.71 37.85
CA HIS A 410 9.10 -0.61 38.03
C HIS A 410 9.90 -0.71 39.35
N SER A 411 9.91 0.35 40.17
CA SER A 411 10.70 0.46 41.40
C SER A 411 9.90 1.04 42.58
N ASP A 412 8.61 0.69 42.68
CA ASP A 412 7.68 1.11 43.74
C ASP A 412 8.04 0.53 45.13
N ASN A 413 9.10 1.05 45.75
CA ASN A 413 9.33 1.00 47.20
C ASN A 413 10.13 2.21 47.73
N VAL A 414 9.87 3.41 47.20
CA VAL A 414 10.41 4.68 47.69
C VAL A 414 9.28 5.68 47.94
N ARG A 415 9.38 6.46 49.02
CA ARG A 415 8.34 7.40 49.47
C ARG A 415 8.25 8.63 48.57
N LEU A 416 7.02 8.98 48.16
CA LEU A 416 6.71 10.26 47.52
C LEU A 416 6.89 11.45 48.48
N THR A 417 7.27 12.60 47.93
CA THR A 417 7.40 13.88 48.65
C THR A 417 6.03 14.53 48.95
N SER A 418 6.01 15.41 49.95
CA SER A 418 4.81 16.04 50.54
C SER A 418 3.83 16.61 49.52
N ASP A 419 4.33 17.38 48.55
CA ASP A 419 3.51 18.26 47.74
C ASP A 419 2.65 17.49 46.71
N ARG A 420 2.98 16.22 46.45
CA ARG A 420 2.15 15.30 45.64
C ARG A 420 1.08 14.56 46.46
N ALA A 421 1.16 14.58 47.80
CA ALA A 421 0.14 13.97 48.66
C ALA A 421 -1.15 14.81 48.68
N GLU A 422 -1.04 16.14 48.78
CA GLU A 422 -2.20 17.04 48.81
C GLU A 422 -3.04 16.96 47.52
N TRP A 423 -2.38 16.90 46.36
CA TRP A 423 -3.05 16.78 45.06
C TRP A 423 -3.84 15.47 44.91
N ARG A 424 -3.30 14.34 45.41
CA ARG A 424 -4.03 13.06 45.46
C ARG A 424 -5.14 13.06 46.51
N SER A 425 -4.98 13.75 47.64
CA SER A 425 -6.01 13.84 48.68
C SER A 425 -7.27 14.60 48.22
N HIS A 426 -7.11 15.62 47.37
CA HIS A 426 -8.22 16.39 46.79
C HIS A 426 -9.02 15.58 45.76
N MET A 427 -8.36 14.75 44.94
CA MET A 427 -9.09 13.84 44.05
C MET A 427 -9.81 12.71 44.82
N ASN A 428 -9.14 12.08 45.78
CA ASN A 428 -9.66 10.89 46.45
C ASN A 428 -10.83 11.13 47.42
N SER A 429 -11.18 12.40 47.72
CA SER A 429 -12.25 12.76 48.67
C SER A 429 -13.58 13.16 48.02
N THR A 430 -13.58 13.63 46.76
CA THR A 430 -14.83 14.12 46.13
C THR A 430 -14.92 13.92 44.60
N ALA A 431 -14.06 13.10 43.98
CA ALA A 431 -14.14 12.82 42.54
C ALA A 431 -15.40 12.00 42.16
N GLN A 432 -16.50 12.70 41.89
CA GLN A 432 -17.70 12.11 41.30
C GLN A 432 -17.34 11.52 39.93
N VAL A 433 -17.43 10.19 39.79
CA VAL A 433 -16.98 9.45 38.60
C VAL A 433 -17.82 9.81 37.37
N ILE A 434 -17.23 10.54 36.43
CA ILE A 434 -17.86 10.93 35.17
C ILE A 434 -17.58 9.83 34.12
N PRO A 435 -18.61 9.23 33.47
CA PRO A 435 -18.41 8.27 32.40
C PRO A 435 -17.94 8.97 31.11
N ILE A 436 -16.96 8.39 30.43
CA ILE A 436 -16.33 8.98 29.24
C ILE A 436 -17.07 8.51 27.98
N LEU A 437 -17.61 9.45 27.20
CA LEU A 437 -18.16 9.17 25.87
C LEU A 437 -17.04 9.25 24.82
N ILE A 438 -16.84 8.18 24.06
CA ILE A 438 -15.97 8.15 22.89
C ILE A 438 -16.83 7.97 21.64
N PRO A 439 -17.09 9.04 20.86
CA PRO A 439 -17.72 8.92 19.56
C PRO A 439 -16.72 8.42 18.49
N ALA A 440 -17.26 7.91 17.38
CA ALA A 440 -16.48 7.49 16.22
C ALA A 440 -17.28 7.69 14.92
N SER A 441 -16.57 7.90 13.81
CA SER A 441 -17.15 7.80 12.47
C SER A 441 -16.15 7.18 11.51
N GLY A 442 -16.63 6.50 10.47
CA GLY A 442 -15.77 5.75 9.56
C GLY A 442 -16.40 5.46 8.21
N ARG A 443 -15.59 4.87 7.34
CA ARG A 443 -15.94 4.51 5.95
C ARG A 443 -16.68 3.18 5.86
N THR A 444 -16.31 2.22 6.70
CA THR A 444 -16.95 0.91 6.88
C THR A 444 -17.51 0.77 8.30
N LYS A 445 -18.34 -0.24 8.55
CA LYS A 445 -18.84 -0.56 9.90
C LYS A 445 -17.69 -1.09 10.77
N GLU A 446 -16.85 -1.92 10.16
CA GLU A 446 -15.74 -2.65 10.73
C GLU A 446 -14.64 -1.70 11.23
N GLY A 447 -14.39 -0.59 10.51
CA GLY A 447 -13.48 0.46 10.97
C GLY A 447 -13.98 1.22 12.19
N VAL A 448 -15.31 1.41 12.32
CA VAL A 448 -15.92 2.00 13.52
C VAL A 448 -15.87 1.01 14.69
N GLU A 449 -16.14 -0.27 14.45
CA GLU A 449 -16.00 -1.34 15.45
C GLU A 449 -14.58 -1.46 15.97
N TYR A 450 -13.58 -1.44 15.08
CA TYR A 450 -12.15 -1.44 15.46
C TYR A 450 -11.79 -0.23 16.33
N PHE A 451 -12.13 0.99 15.91
CA PHE A 451 -11.83 2.22 16.65
C PHE A 451 -12.42 2.20 18.07
N LEU A 452 -13.70 1.85 18.19
CA LEU A 452 -14.39 1.75 19.49
C LEU A 452 -13.82 0.59 20.35
N THR A 453 -13.38 -0.50 19.73
CA THR A 453 -12.72 -1.62 20.43
C THR A 453 -11.37 -1.18 21.01
N GLN A 454 -10.56 -0.39 20.30
CA GLN A 454 -9.32 0.16 20.86
C GLN A 454 -9.60 1.13 22.03
N ALA A 455 -10.66 1.94 21.94
CA ALA A 455 -11.08 2.81 23.04
C ALA A 455 -11.47 2.02 24.32
N VAL A 456 -12.16 0.88 24.17
CA VAL A 456 -12.46 -0.03 25.30
C VAL A 456 -11.19 -0.70 25.83
N LYS A 457 -10.36 -1.28 24.95
CA LYS A 457 -9.11 -1.97 25.30
C LYS A 457 -8.14 -1.06 26.08
N HIS A 458 -8.08 0.22 25.72
CA HIS A 458 -7.21 1.22 26.34
C HIS A 458 -7.98 2.20 27.24
N SER A 459 -9.15 1.80 27.75
CA SER A 459 -10.05 2.61 28.60
C SER A 459 -9.44 3.21 29.87
N LYS A 460 -8.30 2.67 30.35
CA LYS A 460 -7.55 3.20 31.50
C LYS A 460 -6.50 4.26 31.13
N ASN A 461 -6.21 4.44 29.84
CA ASN A 461 -5.24 5.44 29.35
C ASN A 461 -5.98 6.73 28.95
N VAL A 462 -6.07 7.67 29.90
CA VAL A 462 -6.77 8.95 29.73
C VAL A 462 -6.17 9.79 28.59
N GLU A 463 -4.86 9.74 28.38
CA GLU A 463 -4.19 10.47 27.29
C GLU A 463 -4.61 9.91 25.93
N PHE A 464 -4.58 8.58 25.76
CA PHE A 464 -5.05 7.91 24.55
C PHE A 464 -6.53 8.21 24.28
N LEU A 465 -7.40 8.16 25.29
CA LEU A 465 -8.81 8.55 25.14
C LEU A 465 -8.98 10.01 24.74
N GLY A 466 -8.17 10.92 25.30
CA GLY A 466 -8.15 12.33 24.90
C GLY A 466 -7.72 12.54 23.44
N LEU A 467 -6.69 11.83 22.98
CA LEU A 467 -6.27 11.84 21.58
C LEU A 467 -7.35 11.27 20.65
N LEU A 468 -8.03 10.18 21.04
CA LEU A 468 -9.18 9.66 20.30
C LEU A 468 -10.31 10.71 20.24
N GLN A 469 -10.62 11.41 21.33
CA GLN A 469 -11.61 12.48 21.34
C GLN A 469 -11.22 13.67 20.45
N CYS A 470 -9.95 14.03 20.36
CA CYS A 470 -9.47 15.09 19.46
C CYS A 470 -9.71 14.77 17.97
N ILE A 471 -9.59 13.50 17.57
CA ILE A 471 -9.84 13.05 16.18
C ILE A 471 -11.28 12.61 15.92
N ALA A 472 -12.08 12.35 16.97
CA ALA A 472 -13.43 11.81 16.89
C ALA A 472 -14.50 12.81 16.38
N CYS A 473 -14.43 13.15 15.10
CA CYS A 473 -15.47 13.94 14.45
C CYS A 473 -16.64 13.06 14.01
N ILE A 474 -17.84 13.28 14.58
CA ILE A 474 -19.07 12.58 14.16
C ILE A 474 -19.47 12.98 12.72
N ASN A 475 -19.13 14.20 12.28
CA ASN A 475 -19.48 14.75 10.96
C ASN A 475 -18.26 15.08 10.08
N VAL A 476 -17.41 14.07 9.87
CA VAL A 476 -16.57 14.00 8.66
C VAL A 476 -17.49 13.80 7.44
N PRO A 477 -17.32 14.54 6.33
CA PRO A 477 -18.01 14.27 5.08
C PRO A 477 -17.74 12.85 4.59
N ARG A 478 -18.71 12.25 3.88
CA ARG A 478 -18.58 10.90 3.25
C ARG A 478 -18.34 9.71 4.20
N HIS A 479 -18.12 9.90 5.50
CA HIS A 479 -18.11 8.80 6.47
C HIS A 479 -19.51 8.15 6.54
N GLY A 480 -19.60 6.91 6.06
CA GLY A 480 -20.85 6.15 5.92
C GLY A 480 -21.40 5.63 7.23
N PHE A 481 -20.55 5.45 8.23
CA PHE A 481 -20.91 4.87 9.53
C PHE A 481 -20.53 5.81 10.67
N THR A 482 -21.33 5.75 11.73
CA THR A 482 -21.09 6.45 13.00
C THR A 482 -21.43 5.54 14.16
N GLY A 483 -20.69 5.68 15.25
CA GLY A 483 -21.00 4.99 16.49
C GLY A 483 -20.43 5.70 17.70
N TYR A 484 -20.61 5.10 18.87
CA TYR A 484 -20.01 5.56 20.11
C TYR A 484 -19.83 4.38 21.08
N VAL A 485 -19.02 4.59 22.12
CA VAL A 485 -18.99 3.78 23.33
C VAL A 485 -19.00 4.69 24.56
N LEU A 486 -19.72 4.28 25.60
CA LEU A 486 -19.69 4.92 26.92
C LEU A 486 -18.85 4.08 27.88
N ILE A 487 -17.78 4.67 28.43
CA ILE A 487 -16.86 4.01 29.36
C ILE A 487 -17.21 4.44 30.79
N LYS A 488 -17.84 3.54 31.56
CA LYS A 488 -18.05 3.70 33.02
C LYS A 488 -16.76 3.31 33.76
N SER A 489 -16.40 3.98 34.85
CA SER A 489 -15.12 3.73 35.54
C SER A 489 -15.18 2.74 36.72
N THR A 490 -16.30 2.04 36.92
CA THR A 490 -16.54 1.11 38.05
C THR A 490 -15.83 -0.25 37.94
N GLY A 491 -15.01 -0.48 36.91
CA GLY A 491 -14.30 -1.75 36.68
C GLY A 491 -15.16 -2.82 35.99
N ASP A 492 -16.45 -2.89 36.31
CA ASP A 492 -17.45 -3.64 35.53
C ASP A 492 -17.90 -2.84 34.30
N PHE A 493 -17.91 -3.49 33.13
CA PHE A 493 -18.04 -2.85 31.82
C PHE A 493 -19.44 -3.00 31.20
N ASP A 494 -20.33 -2.04 31.44
CA ASP A 494 -21.51 -1.84 30.57
C ASP A 494 -21.07 -1.14 29.27
N ILE A 495 -20.60 -1.92 28.29
CA ILE A 495 -20.28 -1.43 26.95
C ILE A 495 -21.59 -1.14 26.19
N VAL A 496 -22.13 0.06 26.39
CA VAL A 496 -23.19 0.59 25.53
C VAL A 496 -22.54 1.10 24.25
N SER A 497 -22.36 0.20 23.29
CA SER A 497 -22.03 0.56 21.91
C SER A 497 -23.28 0.63 21.05
N GLN A 498 -23.31 1.61 20.14
CA GLN A 498 -24.25 1.64 19.03
C GLN A 498 -23.49 2.05 17.78
N ILE A 499 -23.80 1.42 16.65
CA ILE A 499 -23.23 1.74 15.34
C ILE A 499 -24.37 1.77 14.33
N ALA A 500 -24.48 2.87 13.60
CA ALA A 500 -25.55 3.12 12.65
C ALA A 500 -25.00 3.62 11.30
N PRO A 501 -25.54 3.15 10.16
CA PRO A 501 -25.25 3.74 8.86
C PRO A 501 -25.93 5.11 8.74
N LYS A 502 -25.22 6.08 8.15
CA LYS A 502 -25.81 7.37 7.79
C LYS A 502 -26.68 7.24 6.54
N ARG A 503 -27.82 7.93 6.50
CA ARG A 503 -28.60 8.14 5.26
C ARG A 503 -27.83 9.05 4.31
N LEU A 504 -26.98 8.47 3.47
CA LEU A 504 -26.23 9.16 2.42
C LEU A 504 -26.67 8.67 1.04
N LYS A 505 -26.79 9.59 0.09
CA LYS A 505 -27.11 9.25 -1.30
C LYS A 505 -25.86 8.63 -1.95
N SER A 506 -25.96 7.37 -2.38
CA SER A 506 -25.02 6.67 -3.27
C SER A 506 -23.53 6.95 -3.01
N ILE A 507 -22.96 6.37 -1.95
CA ILE A 507 -21.50 6.21 -1.85
C ILE A 507 -21.11 5.01 -2.72
N CYS A 508 -20.21 5.19 -3.68
CA CYS A 508 -19.48 4.04 -4.24
C CYS A 508 -18.44 3.59 -3.20
N LEU A 509 -18.61 2.35 -2.73
CA LEU A 509 -17.71 1.67 -1.79
C LEU A 509 -16.72 0.73 -2.51
N SER A 510 -16.54 0.89 -3.84
CA SER A 510 -15.42 0.24 -4.52
C SER A 510 -14.12 0.92 -4.11
N TRP A 511 -13.25 0.17 -3.46
CA TRP A 511 -11.84 0.53 -3.25
C TRP A 511 -10.98 0.04 -4.42
N ASP A 512 -11.54 -0.77 -5.33
CA ASP A 512 -10.82 -1.36 -6.45
C ASP A 512 -10.53 -0.31 -7.53
N VAL A 513 -9.24 -0.11 -7.79
CA VAL A 513 -8.65 0.66 -8.88
C VAL A 513 -7.79 -0.29 -9.72
N PRO A 514 -7.75 -0.20 -11.06
CA PRO A 514 -6.89 -1.04 -11.88
C PRO A 514 -5.44 -1.05 -11.38
N HIS A 515 -4.86 -2.25 -11.27
CA HIS A 515 -3.46 -2.39 -10.88
C HIS A 515 -2.58 -1.74 -11.95
N TYR A 516 -1.56 -0.99 -11.55
CA TYR A 516 -0.54 -0.54 -12.49
C TYR A 516 0.25 -1.77 -12.97
N ARG A 517 0.23 -2.01 -14.28
CA ARG A 517 0.84 -3.20 -14.90
C ARG A 517 2.20 -2.85 -15.48
N ASN A 518 3.14 -3.75 -15.32
CA ASN A 518 4.57 -3.46 -15.44
C ASN A 518 5.22 -3.95 -16.74
N GLU A 519 4.51 -4.79 -17.50
CA GLU A 519 4.94 -5.24 -18.83
C GLU A 519 4.74 -4.08 -19.84
N MET A 520 5.68 -3.87 -20.77
CA MET A 520 5.60 -2.79 -21.76
C MET A 520 4.64 -3.16 -22.90
N PHE A 521 3.35 -2.89 -22.71
CA PHE A 521 2.32 -3.35 -23.65
C PHE A 521 2.12 -2.52 -24.90
N ALA A 522 2.20 -3.19 -26.05
CA ALA A 522 1.36 -2.90 -27.21
C ALA A 522 -0.12 -3.24 -26.90
N LYS A 523 -0.74 -2.51 -25.98
CA LYS A 523 -2.14 -2.72 -25.58
C LYS A 523 -3.05 -2.51 -26.79
N LEU A 524 -3.93 -3.47 -27.08
CA LEU A 524 -4.87 -3.37 -28.21
C LEU A 524 -6.31 -3.47 -27.71
N GLY A 525 -6.74 -2.39 -27.05
CA GLY A 525 -8.10 -2.26 -26.53
C GLY A 525 -9.13 -2.31 -27.67
N THR A 526 -10.05 -3.26 -27.64
CA THR A 526 -11.19 -3.27 -28.57
C THR A 526 -12.44 -2.80 -27.83
N LYS A 527 -12.99 -1.67 -28.29
CA LYS A 527 -14.27 -1.16 -27.82
C LYS A 527 -15.42 -1.90 -28.51
N PHE A 528 -16.43 -2.25 -27.73
CA PHE A 528 -17.73 -2.73 -28.20
C PHE A 528 -18.82 -1.81 -27.64
N SER A 529 -19.82 -1.50 -28.46
CA SER A 529 -21.00 -0.73 -28.04
C SER A 529 -22.22 -1.61 -28.25
N ILE A 530 -22.92 -1.96 -27.16
CA ILE A 530 -24.09 -2.84 -27.19
C ILE A 530 -25.35 -1.99 -27.09
N ASN A 531 -26.30 -2.22 -27.99
CA ASN A 531 -27.59 -1.54 -28.00
C ASN A 531 -28.73 -2.56 -28.19
N LEU A 532 -29.68 -2.54 -27.24
CA LEU A 532 -30.83 -3.45 -27.20
C LEU A 532 -31.84 -3.24 -28.34
N THR A 533 -31.82 -2.11 -29.06
CA THR A 533 -32.63 -1.93 -30.28
C THR A 533 -32.01 -2.59 -31.51
N THR A 534 -30.83 -3.19 -31.38
CA THR A 534 -30.11 -3.92 -32.45
C THR A 534 -29.70 -5.33 -32.07
N ASP A 535 -29.71 -5.66 -30.77
CA ASP A 535 -29.48 -7.01 -30.25
C ASP A 535 -30.76 -7.53 -29.58
N GLU A 536 -31.65 -8.10 -30.41
CA GLU A 536 -32.92 -8.69 -29.95
C GLU A 536 -32.69 -9.86 -28.98
N THR A 537 -31.53 -10.52 -29.02
CA THR A 537 -31.22 -11.66 -28.14
C THR A 537 -30.95 -11.17 -26.72
N LEU A 538 -30.09 -10.18 -26.55
CA LEU A 538 -29.80 -9.61 -25.23
C LEU A 538 -31.02 -8.92 -24.60
N SER A 539 -31.95 -8.39 -25.40
CA SER A 539 -33.21 -7.83 -24.89
C SER A 539 -34.03 -8.83 -24.06
N GLY A 540 -33.88 -10.13 -24.33
CA GLY A 540 -34.57 -11.21 -23.65
C GLY A 540 -33.97 -11.66 -22.31
N HIS A 541 -32.79 -11.17 -21.92
CA HIS A 541 -32.11 -11.63 -20.69
C HIS A 541 -32.57 -10.82 -19.44
N ILE A 542 -33.84 -10.96 -19.10
CA ILE A 542 -34.45 -10.27 -17.95
C ILE A 542 -34.34 -11.12 -16.68
N ILE A 543 -33.85 -10.52 -15.60
CA ILE A 543 -33.80 -11.09 -14.24
C ILE A 543 -34.22 -9.99 -13.25
N GLN A 544 -35.19 -10.26 -12.36
CA GLN A 544 -35.76 -9.29 -11.41
C GLN A 544 -36.15 -7.96 -12.10
N ASP A 545 -36.88 -8.09 -13.22
CA ASP A 545 -37.37 -7.01 -14.09
C ASP A 545 -36.29 -6.06 -14.67
N LYS A 546 -35.02 -6.47 -14.60
CA LYS A 546 -33.88 -5.78 -15.21
C LYS A 546 -33.30 -6.61 -16.35
N ILE A 547 -32.96 -5.97 -17.47
CA ILE A 547 -32.18 -6.60 -18.54
C ILE A 547 -30.72 -6.56 -18.12
N LEU A 548 -30.08 -7.71 -17.97
CA LEU A 548 -28.69 -7.81 -17.48
C LEU A 548 -27.77 -8.30 -18.60
N PHE A 549 -26.51 -7.87 -18.63
CA PHE A 549 -25.54 -8.47 -19.54
C PHE A 549 -25.10 -9.85 -18.99
N PRO A 550 -25.24 -10.95 -19.74
CA PRO A 550 -24.93 -12.29 -19.23
C PRO A 550 -23.43 -12.49 -19.05
N ALA A 551 -23.03 -13.36 -18.12
CA ALA A 551 -21.62 -13.66 -17.83
C ALA A 551 -20.85 -14.13 -19.08
N THR A 552 -21.48 -15.00 -19.88
CA THR A 552 -21.00 -15.47 -21.19
C THR A 552 -20.82 -14.35 -22.22
N GLY A 553 -21.52 -13.23 -22.06
CA GLY A 553 -21.35 -12.02 -22.86
C GLY A 553 -19.96 -11.42 -22.69
N TYR A 554 -19.49 -11.21 -21.45
CA TYR A 554 -18.13 -10.70 -21.20
C TYR A 554 -17.06 -11.62 -21.82
N ILE A 555 -17.22 -12.94 -21.64
CA ILE A 555 -16.36 -13.98 -22.22
C ILE A 555 -16.32 -13.89 -23.76
N TRP A 556 -17.46 -13.65 -24.43
CA TRP A 556 -17.53 -13.49 -25.87
C TRP A 556 -16.79 -12.23 -26.38
N LEU A 557 -16.87 -11.12 -25.64
CA LEU A 557 -16.11 -9.90 -25.97
C LEU A 557 -14.60 -10.13 -25.83
N VAL A 558 -14.17 -10.90 -24.82
CA VAL A 558 -12.76 -11.32 -24.63
C VAL A 558 -12.31 -12.21 -25.79
N TRP A 559 -13.07 -13.25 -26.14
CA TRP A 559 -12.74 -14.15 -27.23
C TRP A 559 -12.63 -13.41 -28.57
N LYS A 560 -13.58 -12.52 -28.89
CA LYS A 560 -13.51 -11.65 -30.08
C LYS A 560 -12.25 -10.79 -30.12
N THR A 561 -11.83 -10.25 -28.98
CA THR A 561 -10.63 -9.40 -28.89
C THR A 561 -9.35 -10.23 -29.03
N PHE A 562 -9.32 -11.44 -28.46
CA PHE A 562 -8.16 -12.34 -28.56
C PHE A 562 -7.99 -12.89 -29.98
N ALA A 563 -9.10 -13.25 -30.65
CA ALA A 563 -9.09 -13.68 -32.04
C ALA A 563 -8.58 -12.58 -32.99
N LYS A 564 -9.04 -11.34 -32.79
CA LYS A 564 -8.56 -10.16 -33.51
C LYS A 564 -7.06 -9.90 -33.26
N LEU A 565 -6.55 -10.08 -32.05
CA LEU A 565 -5.11 -10.01 -31.74
C LEU A 565 -4.29 -11.09 -32.48
N GLN A 566 -4.87 -12.28 -32.66
CA GLN A 566 -4.26 -13.40 -33.38
C GLN A 566 -4.51 -13.35 -34.91
N SER A 567 -5.15 -12.29 -35.42
CA SER A 567 -5.52 -12.11 -36.84
C SER A 567 -6.36 -13.26 -37.44
N VAL A 568 -7.25 -13.85 -36.64
CA VAL A 568 -8.15 -14.96 -37.03
C VAL A 568 -9.59 -14.69 -36.58
N ASN A 569 -10.56 -15.44 -37.10
CA ASN A 569 -11.94 -15.39 -36.60
C ASN A 569 -12.03 -16.06 -35.21
N PRO A 570 -13.01 -15.69 -34.36
CA PRO A 570 -13.21 -16.36 -33.07
C PRO A 570 -13.51 -17.85 -33.24
N GLU A 571 -14.35 -18.19 -34.22
CA GLU A 571 -14.78 -19.56 -34.53
C GLU A 571 -13.60 -20.50 -34.91
N ASP A 572 -12.51 -19.93 -35.45
CA ASP A 572 -11.29 -20.65 -35.84
C ASP A 572 -10.24 -20.74 -34.71
N LEU A 573 -10.47 -20.09 -33.55
CA LEU A 573 -9.48 -19.96 -32.48
C LEU A 573 -9.95 -20.55 -31.15
N PRO A 574 -9.61 -21.82 -30.84
CA PRO A 574 -9.84 -22.36 -29.50
C PRO A 574 -8.99 -21.63 -28.44
N ILE A 575 -9.65 -21.22 -27.36
CA ILE A 575 -9.03 -20.52 -26.22
C ILE A 575 -9.27 -21.26 -24.90
N TYR A 576 -8.34 -21.11 -23.98
CA TYR A 576 -8.55 -21.34 -22.55
C TYR A 576 -8.81 -20.01 -21.85
N LEU A 577 -9.76 -20.02 -20.91
CA LEU A 577 -10.05 -18.92 -20.01
C LEU A 577 -9.88 -19.40 -18.56
N GLU A 578 -9.01 -18.74 -17.81
CA GLU A 578 -8.57 -19.14 -16.48
C GLU A 578 -8.75 -17.99 -15.49
N ASN A 579 -9.01 -18.29 -14.22
CA ASN A 579 -9.14 -17.31 -13.13
C ASN A 579 -10.17 -16.21 -13.43
N LEU A 580 -11.38 -16.60 -13.86
CA LEU A 580 -12.46 -15.69 -14.20
C LEU A 580 -13.08 -15.04 -12.96
N HIS A 581 -12.90 -13.72 -12.82
CA HIS A 581 -13.50 -12.91 -11.77
C HIS A 581 -14.53 -11.94 -12.35
N PHE A 582 -15.82 -12.17 -12.06
CA PHE A 582 -16.91 -11.24 -12.35
C PHE A 582 -17.12 -10.32 -11.15
N LYS A 583 -16.76 -9.03 -11.29
CA LYS A 583 -16.76 -8.06 -10.18
C LYS A 583 -18.10 -7.35 -10.00
N ARG A 584 -18.78 -7.01 -11.10
CA ARG A 584 -20.06 -6.30 -11.09
C ARG A 584 -20.94 -6.74 -12.26
N VAL A 585 -22.25 -6.79 -12.02
CA VAL A 585 -23.28 -7.00 -13.05
C VAL A 585 -23.51 -5.69 -13.81
N THR A 586 -23.54 -5.74 -15.14
CA THR A 586 -23.97 -4.62 -15.99
C THR A 586 -25.46 -4.72 -16.29
N GLU A 587 -26.20 -3.64 -16.04
CA GLU A 587 -27.61 -3.49 -16.38
C GLU A 587 -27.74 -2.77 -17.73
N LEU A 588 -28.42 -3.39 -18.69
CA LEU A 588 -28.58 -2.88 -20.06
C LEU A 588 -29.86 -2.06 -20.16
N HIS A 589 -29.76 -0.80 -20.59
CA HIS A 589 -30.92 0.10 -20.61
C HIS A 589 -31.48 0.27 -22.04
N PRO A 590 -32.78 0.04 -22.32
CA PRO A 590 -33.36 0.07 -23.69
C PRO A 590 -33.29 1.37 -24.50
N LYS A 591 -32.61 2.40 -23.99
CA LYS A 591 -32.46 3.73 -24.62
C LYS A 591 -31.02 4.27 -24.57
N LEU A 592 -30.06 3.47 -24.09
CA LEU A 592 -28.66 3.86 -23.92
C LEU A 592 -27.76 2.76 -24.48
N ASN A 593 -26.66 3.14 -25.13
CA ASN A 593 -25.61 2.19 -25.48
C ASN A 593 -24.84 1.79 -24.21
N SER A 594 -24.58 0.50 -24.04
CA SER A 594 -23.64 0.00 -23.03
C SER A 594 -22.27 -0.19 -23.68
N ASP A 595 -21.32 0.67 -23.32
CA ASP A 595 -19.97 0.70 -23.87
C ASP A 595 -19.01 -0.15 -23.04
N PHE A 596 -18.42 -1.16 -23.67
CA PHE A 596 -17.42 -2.04 -23.08
C PHE A 596 -16.06 -1.83 -23.76
N ILE A 597 -14.99 -1.78 -22.98
CA ILE A 597 -13.62 -1.79 -23.48
C ILE A 597 -12.97 -3.09 -23.01
N VAL A 598 -12.62 -3.97 -23.95
CA VAL A 598 -11.83 -5.17 -23.65
C VAL A 598 -10.37 -4.85 -23.87
N SER A 599 -9.60 -5.01 -22.80
CA SER A 599 -8.14 -4.95 -22.80
C SER A 599 -7.58 -6.36 -22.69
N ILE A 600 -6.66 -6.74 -23.57
CA ILE A 600 -5.89 -7.98 -23.43
C ILE A 600 -4.40 -7.63 -23.52
N PHE A 601 -3.63 -8.32 -22.68
CA PHE A 601 -2.23 -8.10 -22.42
C PHE A 601 -1.43 -9.26 -23.04
N SER A 602 -0.64 -8.95 -24.07
CA SER A 602 -0.22 -9.93 -25.10
C SER A 602 0.78 -11.00 -24.64
N GLU A 603 1.58 -10.72 -23.61
CA GLU A 603 2.63 -11.62 -23.12
C GLU A 603 2.11 -12.52 -22.00
N SER A 604 1.57 -11.92 -20.92
CA SER A 604 0.95 -12.66 -19.81
C SER A 604 -0.37 -13.35 -20.17
N GLY A 605 -1.09 -12.86 -21.19
CA GLY A 605 -2.43 -13.31 -21.59
C GLY A 605 -3.56 -12.77 -20.71
N ILE A 606 -3.26 -11.89 -19.74
CA ILE A 606 -4.29 -11.36 -18.83
C ILE A 606 -5.27 -10.47 -19.60
N PHE A 607 -6.53 -10.40 -19.17
CA PHE A 607 -7.53 -9.50 -19.73
C PHE A 607 -8.35 -8.75 -18.66
N GLU A 608 -8.91 -7.62 -19.08
CA GLU A 608 -9.89 -6.82 -18.34
C GLU A 608 -11.01 -6.40 -19.29
N VAL A 609 -12.26 -6.53 -18.84
CA VAL A 609 -13.43 -5.92 -19.48
C VAL A 609 -13.90 -4.78 -18.59
N VAL A 610 -13.90 -3.56 -19.16
CA VAL A 610 -14.23 -2.32 -18.47
C VAL A 610 -15.54 -1.76 -19.01
N GLU A 611 -16.44 -1.35 -18.11
CA GLU A 611 -17.71 -0.69 -18.42
C GLU A 611 -17.82 0.56 -17.53
N SER A 612 -18.13 1.72 -18.12
CA SER A 612 -18.23 3.02 -17.40
C SER A 612 -17.02 3.41 -16.52
N SER A 613 -15.81 2.98 -16.89
CA SER A 613 -14.54 3.12 -16.13
C SER A 613 -14.33 2.14 -14.96
N GLU A 614 -15.18 1.13 -14.77
CA GLU A 614 -14.99 0.08 -13.75
C GLU A 614 -14.72 -1.28 -14.42
N ILE A 615 -13.85 -2.11 -13.81
CA ILE A 615 -13.62 -3.49 -14.26
C ILE A 615 -14.83 -4.34 -13.85
N VAL A 616 -15.56 -4.86 -14.84
CA VAL A 616 -16.73 -5.73 -14.64
C VAL A 616 -16.39 -7.21 -14.72
N CYS A 617 -15.39 -7.58 -15.53
CA CYS A 617 -14.85 -8.94 -15.63
C CYS A 617 -13.32 -8.90 -15.86
N SER A 618 -12.58 -9.84 -15.29
CA SER A 618 -11.13 -9.99 -15.49
C SER A 618 -10.70 -11.45 -15.37
N GLY A 619 -9.59 -11.83 -15.99
CA GLY A 619 -9.00 -13.17 -15.90
C GLY A 619 -7.82 -13.32 -16.84
N THR A 620 -7.48 -14.55 -17.22
CA THR A 620 -6.41 -14.86 -18.19
C THR A 620 -6.98 -15.60 -19.39
N VAL A 621 -6.56 -15.23 -20.60
CA VAL A 621 -6.90 -15.87 -21.88
C VAL A 621 -5.64 -16.39 -22.58
N ARG A 622 -5.67 -17.63 -23.05
CA ARG A 622 -4.53 -18.28 -23.70
C ARG A 622 -4.98 -19.10 -24.92
N LYS A 623 -4.13 -19.16 -25.94
CA LYS A 623 -4.38 -19.97 -27.14
C LYS A 623 -4.23 -21.46 -26.81
N ALA A 624 -5.17 -22.29 -27.26
CA ALA A 624 -5.02 -23.74 -27.17
C ALA A 624 -4.02 -24.22 -28.26
N ASN A 625 -2.77 -24.47 -27.87
CA ASN A 625 -1.71 -24.90 -28.79
C ASN A 625 -1.86 -26.35 -29.29
N LYS A 626 -2.67 -27.14 -28.59
CA LYS A 626 -3.38 -28.32 -29.09
C LYS A 626 -4.79 -28.26 -28.51
N VAL A 627 -5.78 -28.72 -29.29
CA VAL A 627 -6.92 -29.41 -28.69
C VAL A 627 -6.34 -30.75 -28.24
N ASN A 628 -6.18 -30.93 -26.92
CA ASN A 628 -5.79 -32.22 -26.39
C ASN A 628 -6.94 -33.20 -26.67
N GLU A 629 -6.65 -34.49 -26.84
CA GLU A 629 -7.69 -35.48 -27.18
C GLU A 629 -8.67 -35.75 -26.00
N ASP A 630 -8.45 -35.05 -24.89
CA ASP A 630 -9.41 -34.78 -23.82
C ASP A 630 -10.49 -33.73 -24.26
N THR A 631 -11.78 -34.07 -24.46
CA THR A 631 -12.82 -33.05 -24.90
C THR A 631 -14.23 -33.10 -24.24
N LEU A 632 -15.16 -34.04 -24.52
CA LEU A 632 -16.41 -34.25 -23.73
C LEU A 632 -17.07 -35.64 -23.92
N THR A 633 -16.97 -36.58 -22.95
CA THR A 633 -17.45 -37.99 -23.11
C THR A 633 -18.96 -38.11 -22.93
N THR A 634 -19.65 -38.66 -23.93
CA THR A 634 -21.10 -38.86 -23.90
C THR A 634 -21.48 -40.28 -23.48
N ASP A 635 -21.94 -40.45 -22.23
CA ASP A 635 -22.83 -41.56 -21.90
C ASP A 635 -24.08 -41.49 -22.79
N SER A 636 -24.57 -42.63 -23.26
CA SER A 636 -25.74 -42.68 -24.15
C SER A 636 -27.04 -42.55 -23.35
N PHE A 637 -27.38 -41.31 -22.97
CA PHE A 637 -28.61 -40.99 -22.25
C PHE A 637 -29.86 -41.41 -23.03
N SER A 638 -30.64 -42.33 -22.45
CA SER A 638 -31.98 -42.64 -22.95
C SER A 638 -32.95 -41.60 -22.40
N ILE A 639 -33.51 -40.77 -23.29
CA ILE A 639 -34.49 -39.75 -22.91
C ILE A 639 -35.75 -40.46 -22.38
N SER A 640 -36.09 -40.18 -21.12
CA SER A 640 -37.31 -40.64 -20.47
C SER A 640 -38.31 -39.48 -20.41
N ASP A 641 -39.48 -39.63 -21.05
CA ASP A 641 -40.57 -38.66 -20.96
C ASP A 641 -41.07 -38.46 -19.51
N ALA A 642 -40.84 -39.44 -18.62
CA ALA A 642 -41.26 -39.37 -17.22
C ALA A 642 -40.46 -38.37 -16.37
N GLU A 643 -39.27 -37.93 -16.82
CA GLU A 643 -38.38 -37.02 -16.09
C GLU A 643 -38.07 -35.74 -16.88
N THR A 644 -38.82 -35.44 -17.95
CA THR A 644 -38.57 -34.29 -18.84
C THR A 644 -39.50 -33.11 -18.55
N LEU A 645 -38.92 -31.94 -18.28
CA LEU A 645 -39.58 -30.63 -18.25
C LEU A 645 -39.57 -30.01 -19.65
N TYR A 646 -40.75 -29.87 -20.25
CA TYR A 646 -40.92 -29.17 -21.54
C TYR A 646 -40.80 -27.64 -21.38
N GLN A 647 -40.49 -26.95 -22.48
CA GLN A 647 -40.11 -25.53 -22.57
C GLN A 647 -40.90 -24.59 -21.64
N ASP A 648 -42.23 -24.64 -21.70
CA ASP A 648 -43.05 -23.70 -20.93
C ASP A 648 -43.04 -23.96 -19.43
N ASP A 649 -42.92 -25.21 -18.98
CA ASP A 649 -42.84 -25.51 -17.54
C ASP A 649 -41.46 -25.20 -16.97
N PHE A 650 -40.39 -25.43 -17.75
CA PHE A 650 -39.04 -24.95 -17.42
C PHE A 650 -39.00 -23.42 -17.27
N TYR A 651 -39.55 -22.68 -18.25
CA TYR A 651 -39.57 -21.21 -18.17
C TYR A 651 -40.55 -20.65 -17.12
N LYS A 652 -41.66 -21.35 -16.79
CA LYS A 652 -42.49 -21.01 -15.61
C LYS A 652 -41.70 -21.15 -14.31
N LEU A 653 -40.95 -22.23 -14.12
CA LEU A 653 -40.11 -22.45 -12.93
C LEU A 653 -39.00 -21.41 -12.80
N LEU A 654 -38.42 -20.97 -13.93
CA LEU A 654 -37.48 -19.84 -13.96
C LEU A 654 -38.18 -18.51 -13.60
N HIS A 655 -39.34 -18.22 -14.17
CA HIS A 655 -40.10 -17.00 -13.90
C HIS A 655 -40.52 -16.89 -12.42
N LEU A 656 -40.95 -18.00 -11.80
CA LEU A 656 -41.23 -18.09 -10.36
C LEU A 656 -40.00 -17.81 -9.46
N LYS A 657 -38.78 -17.95 -10.00
CA LYS A 657 -37.51 -17.59 -9.34
C LYS A 657 -37.00 -16.20 -9.73
N GLY A 658 -37.77 -15.42 -10.49
CA GLY A 658 -37.43 -14.07 -10.94
C GLY A 658 -36.65 -14.00 -12.25
N TYR A 659 -36.49 -15.10 -12.99
CA TYR A 659 -35.82 -15.16 -14.29
C TYR A 659 -36.86 -15.06 -15.42
N ASN A 660 -37.09 -13.85 -15.92
CA ASN A 660 -38.16 -13.54 -16.87
C ASN A 660 -37.65 -13.58 -18.33
N HIS A 661 -36.98 -14.66 -18.72
CA HIS A 661 -36.34 -14.76 -20.04
C HIS A 661 -37.35 -14.73 -21.19
N GLN A 662 -37.06 -13.96 -22.24
CA GLN A 662 -37.98 -13.66 -23.35
C GLN A 662 -37.29 -13.73 -24.73
N GLY A 663 -38.09 -13.65 -25.80
CA GLY A 663 -37.60 -13.57 -27.19
C GLY A 663 -36.63 -14.68 -27.57
N LEU A 664 -35.61 -14.33 -28.36
CA LEU A 664 -34.56 -15.25 -28.81
C LEU A 664 -33.69 -15.81 -27.67
N PHE A 665 -33.77 -15.24 -26.45
CA PHE A 665 -33.09 -15.79 -25.27
C PHE A 665 -33.80 -17.05 -24.71
N ARG A 666 -35.07 -17.33 -25.07
CA ARG A 666 -35.78 -18.56 -24.68
C ARG A 666 -35.38 -19.79 -25.50
N GLY A 667 -34.08 -20.04 -25.67
CA GLY A 667 -33.58 -21.12 -26.51
C GLY A 667 -33.89 -22.54 -26.02
N VAL A 668 -34.01 -22.77 -24.71
CA VAL A 668 -34.14 -24.14 -24.17
C VAL A 668 -35.51 -24.74 -24.51
N GLN A 669 -35.51 -25.93 -25.12
CA GLN A 669 -36.73 -26.63 -25.55
C GLN A 669 -37.21 -27.67 -24.54
N ASN A 670 -36.31 -28.50 -24.02
CA ASN A 670 -36.60 -29.52 -23.00
C ASN A 670 -35.44 -29.55 -22.00
N VAL A 671 -35.70 -29.87 -20.74
CA VAL A 671 -34.68 -30.06 -19.71
C VAL A 671 -35.06 -31.27 -18.86
N GLU A 672 -34.08 -32.07 -18.45
CA GLU A 672 -34.33 -33.10 -17.44
C GLU A 672 -34.64 -32.47 -16.07
N PHE A 673 -35.49 -33.11 -15.26
CA PHE A 673 -35.87 -32.58 -13.95
C PHE A 673 -34.67 -32.36 -13.01
N GLU A 674 -33.65 -33.22 -13.06
CA GLU A 674 -32.39 -33.06 -12.31
C GLU A 674 -31.40 -32.08 -12.97
N GLY A 675 -31.69 -31.60 -14.18
CA GLY A 675 -30.86 -30.63 -14.91
C GLY A 675 -29.58 -31.20 -15.55
N ARG A 676 -29.44 -32.52 -15.69
CA ARG A 676 -28.22 -33.15 -16.24
C ARG A 676 -28.09 -32.92 -17.75
N TRP A 677 -29.21 -32.74 -18.48
CA TRP A 677 -29.21 -32.34 -19.89
C TRP A 677 -30.32 -31.34 -20.25
N ALA A 678 -30.11 -30.61 -21.35
CA ALA A 678 -31.06 -29.68 -21.95
C ALA A 678 -31.00 -29.73 -23.50
N LEU A 679 -32.15 -29.67 -24.16
CA LEU A 679 -32.28 -29.61 -25.61
C LEU A 679 -32.36 -28.15 -26.09
N LEU A 680 -31.67 -27.84 -27.18
CA LEU A 680 -31.58 -26.51 -27.81
C LEU A 680 -32.12 -26.56 -29.26
N PRO A 681 -32.52 -25.42 -29.85
CA PRO A 681 -33.23 -25.40 -31.13
C PRO A 681 -32.28 -25.82 -32.27
N GLY A 682 -32.80 -26.61 -33.21
CA GLY A 682 -32.02 -27.14 -34.32
C GLY A 682 -31.30 -28.45 -34.03
N HIS A 683 -31.30 -28.92 -32.77
CA HIS A 683 -30.90 -30.28 -32.43
C HIS A 683 -32.13 -31.20 -32.36
N ASN A 684 -31.96 -32.46 -32.79
CA ASN A 684 -33.02 -33.46 -32.83
C ASN A 684 -32.65 -34.62 -31.89
N ALA A 685 -33.61 -35.19 -31.18
CA ALA A 685 -33.37 -36.22 -30.16
C ALA A 685 -32.64 -37.47 -30.72
N ALA A 686 -32.87 -37.81 -31.99
CA ALA A 686 -32.19 -38.91 -32.69
C ALA A 686 -30.78 -38.56 -33.22
N ASN A 687 -30.30 -37.33 -33.03
CA ASN A 687 -29.00 -36.82 -33.49
C ASN A 687 -28.43 -35.80 -32.47
N MET A 688 -28.24 -36.22 -31.22
CA MET A 688 -27.57 -35.43 -30.17
C MET A 688 -26.04 -35.37 -30.38
N ASP A 689 -25.60 -34.78 -31.49
CA ASP A 689 -24.18 -34.55 -31.77
C ASP A 689 -23.69 -33.19 -31.21
N SER A 690 -23.22 -33.26 -29.96
CA SER A 690 -22.08 -32.50 -29.40
C SER A 690 -22.03 -30.95 -29.44
N ARG A 691 -23.14 -30.19 -29.48
CA ARG A 691 -23.10 -28.69 -29.51
C ARG A 691 -23.98 -27.91 -28.52
N ALA A 692 -24.38 -28.51 -27.40
CA ALA A 692 -25.03 -27.77 -26.30
C ALA A 692 -23.99 -27.23 -25.30
N LEU A 693 -24.23 -26.04 -24.73
CA LEU A 693 -23.30 -25.37 -23.82
C LEU A 693 -23.54 -25.82 -22.36
N PHE A 694 -22.78 -26.81 -21.89
CA PHE A 694 -22.88 -27.35 -20.53
C PHE A 694 -22.05 -26.57 -19.51
N VAL A 695 -22.56 -26.45 -18.27
CA VAL A 695 -21.86 -25.81 -17.14
C VAL A 695 -21.85 -26.74 -15.92
N HIS A 696 -20.97 -27.76 -15.90
CA HIS A 696 -20.07 -27.99 -14.76
C HIS A 696 -18.93 -29.00 -15.06
N LYS A 697 -17.76 -28.73 -14.48
CA LYS A 697 -16.70 -29.65 -13.99
C LYS A 697 -16.43 -30.99 -14.72
N ARG A 698 -15.50 -30.92 -15.69
CA ARG A 698 -14.59 -32.00 -16.21
C ARG A 698 -15.19 -33.25 -16.92
N SER A 699 -14.88 -33.32 -18.22
CA SER A 699 -14.16 -34.42 -18.92
C SER A 699 -14.85 -35.52 -19.74
N TYR A 700 -14.26 -36.12 -20.81
CA TYR A 700 -13.28 -35.59 -21.82
C TYR A 700 -13.09 -36.50 -23.11
N SER A 701 -14.04 -36.63 -24.05
CA SER A 701 -13.84 -36.71 -25.56
C SER A 701 -15.18 -36.92 -26.31
N SER A 702 -15.71 -36.10 -27.25
CA SER A 702 -15.20 -35.19 -28.32
C SER A 702 -16.01 -33.84 -28.34
N ASN A 703 -16.16 -32.95 -29.36
CA ASN A 703 -15.72 -32.83 -30.78
C ASN A 703 -15.50 -31.32 -31.24
N LYS A 704 -16.15 -30.83 -32.31
CA LYS A 704 -15.91 -29.51 -32.99
C LYS A 704 -16.33 -28.26 -32.19
N ALA A 705 -15.43 -27.26 -32.15
CA ALA A 705 -15.65 -25.84 -31.82
C ALA A 705 -16.41 -25.53 -30.50
N GLY A 706 -15.67 -25.38 -29.40
CA GLY A 706 -16.22 -24.98 -28.09
C GLY A 706 -15.26 -24.17 -27.22
N ILE A 707 -15.80 -23.44 -26.25
CA ILE A 707 -15.05 -22.71 -25.22
C ILE A 707 -14.77 -23.66 -24.05
N GLY A 708 -13.51 -23.81 -23.66
CA GLY A 708 -13.12 -24.53 -22.44
C GLY A 708 -13.11 -23.63 -21.21
N TYR A 709 -13.72 -24.09 -20.12
CA TYR A 709 -13.67 -23.45 -18.79
C TYR A 709 -12.99 -24.41 -17.79
N ASN A 710 -12.23 -23.85 -16.84
CA ASN A 710 -11.59 -24.54 -15.72
C ASN A 710 -11.75 -23.72 -14.44
#